data_AF-A0A2D4RYA1-F1
#
_entry.id   AF-A0A2D4RYA1-F1
#
_cell.length_a   1.000
_cell.length_b   1.000
_cell.length_c   1.000
_cell.angle_alpha   90.00
_cell.angle_beta   90.00
_cell.angle_gamma   90.00
#
_symmetry.space_group_name_H-M   'P 1'
#
loop_
_entity.id
_entity.type
_entity.pdbx_description
1 polymer ?
#
loop_
_entity_poly.entity_id
_entity_poly.type
_entity_poly.pdbx_seq_one_letter_code
_entity_poly.pdbx_strand_id
1 'polypeptide(L)'
;MLHYLDKIRFSYNESQQLNRLNQHYPKSLLPRLEDQIQSLKRGMVNVGMSNKVAQIFKKLGPILLLTSLCWLPVGCFVPDDLETIAAESTIYPPPPPAPGVSLSKTTASVSETLTTDSFTIKMDSEPESNVVINLSDDDTGEATISASTLTFTSSNWSAAQTVTITGVDDDFADGSQTVLITIYVDNSSDATYAALDNQTVTVTNTDAGESLGFTITETNSSTSVTESGGTDNLSIVLTSEPLANVVLSIASTDTGEVTISPSSLTFTASDWSTPQEVTITAAEDNIIDGVRWSGVMVSVSSSVDASYAALGSQSITATINDSRTGRQQDSRISAGLKYYIAVDNTTGTVYAWGDDTCGGDNYGKCDTNLQNSAAVTVGSGPIYPRISDTTPENTTHLGDNSTSTPIAMPSVVPTSPFQVQSKRNTNCVMNSTRDNVTCWGRINYDNGYGTMNSSSIWNLLHSAGAFYDLVIHREGGCALNADRTVSCWGYGQYGAYGDGTLGYTAGLKTPSITNVVDLAAGQDHLCTVVDNGTAWCWGRDQQDQLGDNAANSNNRSSLPVAVVGGISNFIQIEAYSQTTCALTDNGTIWCWGANTNRQLGDGTTTDRDYPVQVQNITDALDVYVGDGTACAAVNKRLDLKCWGNYYLGDDSSTASSTPVTVTETNGWGSTYTFDDVAIGQASVCAYNLVNNQVFCWGANAEGQLGLGNVLTPYRTMQNTGSPF
;
A
#
# COMPACT_ATOMS: atom_id res chain seq x y z
N MET A 1 0.84 -56.57 -3.72
CA MET A 1 1.56 -57.56 -4.55
C MET A 1 0.93 -58.96 -4.51
N LEU A 2 0.37 -59.43 -3.39
CA LEU A 2 -0.51 -60.61 -3.31
C LEU A 2 -1.99 -60.33 -3.71
N HIS A 3 -2.26 -59.18 -4.33
CA HIS A 3 -3.60 -58.76 -4.78
C HIS A 3 -3.69 -58.59 -6.31
N TYR A 4 -2.63 -58.96 -7.04
CA TYR A 4 -2.54 -58.80 -8.51
C TYR A 4 -2.50 -60.13 -9.28
N LEU A 5 -2.54 -61.28 -8.59
CA LEU A 5 -2.56 -62.61 -9.24
C LEU A 5 -3.96 -63.23 -9.34
N ASP A 6 -4.99 -62.58 -8.80
CA ASP A 6 -6.38 -63.09 -8.77
C ASP A 6 -7.29 -62.52 -9.88
N LYS A 7 -6.76 -61.72 -10.82
CA LYS A 7 -7.56 -61.09 -11.89
C LYS A 7 -7.21 -61.45 -13.33
N ILE A 8 -6.43 -62.51 -13.57
CA ILE A 8 -6.30 -63.09 -14.92
C ILE A 8 -6.88 -64.51 -14.90
N ARG A 9 -8.21 -64.61 -14.83
CA ARG A 9 -8.97 -65.79 -15.27
C ARG A 9 -9.48 -65.50 -16.68
N PHE A 10 -8.92 -66.17 -17.69
CA PHE A 10 -9.57 -66.28 -18.99
C PHE A 10 -10.43 -67.55 -19.00
N SER A 11 -11.71 -67.36 -19.32
CA SER A 11 -12.69 -68.42 -19.55
C SER A 11 -12.41 -69.15 -20.86
N TYR A 12 -12.44 -70.48 -20.85
CA TYR A 12 -12.73 -71.25 -22.06
C TYR A 12 -13.62 -72.43 -21.66
N ASN A 13 -14.90 -72.31 -21.98
CA ASN A 13 -15.87 -73.40 -21.92
C ASN A 13 -16.63 -73.38 -23.24
N GLU A 14 -16.19 -74.19 -24.20
CA GLU A 14 -17.09 -74.88 -25.12
C GLU A 14 -16.39 -76.12 -25.68
N SER A 15 -17.03 -77.26 -25.39
CA SER A 15 -16.73 -78.59 -25.83
C SER A 15 -16.83 -78.72 -27.36
N GLN A 16 -15.76 -79.15 -28.04
CA GLN A 16 -15.79 -80.20 -29.09
C GLN A 16 -14.45 -80.47 -29.80
N GLN A 17 -13.32 -79.90 -29.37
CA GLN A 17 -12.02 -80.13 -30.05
C GLN A 17 -10.95 -80.80 -29.16
N LEU A 18 -11.33 -81.44 -28.05
CA LEU A 18 -10.39 -82.21 -27.19
C LEU A 18 -10.36 -83.72 -27.46
N ASN A 19 -10.80 -84.16 -28.64
CA ASN A 19 -10.65 -85.55 -29.10
C ASN A 19 -9.50 -85.76 -30.10
N ARG A 20 -8.54 -84.82 -30.19
CA ARG A 20 -7.36 -84.95 -31.07
C ARG A 20 -6.00 -84.68 -30.42
N LEU A 21 -5.89 -84.77 -29.09
CA LEU A 21 -4.60 -84.62 -28.39
C LEU A 21 -4.28 -85.77 -27.41
N ASN A 22 -4.67 -87.00 -27.75
CA ASN A 22 -4.47 -88.17 -26.90
C ASN A 22 -3.48 -89.21 -27.46
N GLN A 23 -2.41 -88.78 -28.16
CA GLN A 23 -1.52 -89.75 -28.79
C GLN A 23 0.00 -89.62 -28.59
N HIS A 24 0.57 -88.65 -27.87
CA HIS A 24 2.04 -88.53 -27.89
C HIS A 24 2.80 -88.22 -26.58
N TYR A 25 2.25 -88.34 -25.37
CA TYR A 25 3.08 -88.31 -24.14
C TYR A 25 2.49 -89.13 -22.96
N PRO A 26 3.28 -89.96 -22.25
CA PRO A 26 2.83 -90.74 -21.10
C PRO A 26 2.70 -89.91 -19.79
N LYS A 27 1.65 -90.21 -19.01
CA LYS A 27 1.22 -89.60 -17.73
C LYS A 27 2.18 -89.74 -16.53
N SER A 28 3.51 -89.56 -16.69
CA SER A 28 4.48 -89.80 -15.60
C SER A 28 5.35 -88.61 -15.17
N LEU A 29 5.18 -87.39 -15.71
CA LEU A 29 6.01 -86.23 -15.35
C LEU A 29 5.36 -85.15 -14.46
N LEU A 30 4.05 -85.19 -14.23
CA LEU A 30 3.36 -84.18 -13.41
C LEU A 30 3.71 -84.19 -11.90
N PRO A 31 4.00 -85.32 -11.23
CA PRO A 31 4.26 -85.31 -9.78
C PRO A 31 5.66 -84.82 -9.35
N ARG A 32 6.63 -84.72 -10.26
CA ARG A 32 8.02 -84.31 -9.93
C ARG A 32 8.24 -82.79 -9.94
N LEU A 33 7.34 -82.03 -10.54
CA LEU A 33 7.43 -80.57 -10.63
C LEU A 33 6.85 -79.89 -9.37
N GLU A 34 5.84 -80.49 -8.75
CA GLU A 34 5.19 -79.98 -7.53
C GLU A 34 6.09 -80.11 -6.28
N ASP A 35 6.92 -81.16 -6.19
CA ASP A 35 7.86 -81.37 -5.08
C ASP A 35 9.06 -80.39 -5.11
N GLN A 36 9.53 -79.97 -6.29
CA GLN A 36 10.61 -78.97 -6.40
C GLN A 36 10.14 -77.56 -6.02
N ILE A 37 8.89 -77.21 -6.33
CA ILE A 37 8.27 -75.92 -5.99
C ILE A 37 8.01 -75.80 -4.47
N GLN A 38 7.66 -76.90 -3.80
CA GLN A 38 7.50 -76.97 -2.34
C GLN A 38 8.83 -76.95 -1.55
N SER A 39 9.94 -77.36 -2.17
CA SER A 39 11.29 -77.26 -1.61
C SER A 39 11.83 -75.81 -1.66
N LEU A 40 11.64 -75.12 -2.79
CA LEU A 40 12.04 -73.72 -2.98
C LEU A 40 11.28 -72.75 -2.06
N LYS A 41 9.99 -73.00 -1.81
CA LYS A 41 9.18 -72.18 -0.88
C LYS A 41 9.61 -72.29 0.60
N ARG A 42 10.24 -73.39 1.02
CA ARG A 42 10.75 -73.58 2.41
C ARG A 42 12.12 -72.95 2.65
N GLY A 43 12.93 -72.76 1.61
CA GLY A 43 14.25 -72.10 1.72
C GLY A 43 14.19 -70.58 1.85
N MET A 44 13.12 -69.94 1.36
CA MET A 44 13.02 -68.47 1.26
C MET A 44 12.46 -67.78 2.53
N VAL A 45 12.08 -68.52 3.58
CA VAL A 45 11.55 -67.96 4.85
C VAL A 45 12.65 -67.74 5.91
N ASN A 46 13.84 -68.34 5.77
CA ASN A 46 14.89 -68.32 6.81
C ASN A 46 16.07 -67.38 6.55
N VAL A 47 16.01 -66.50 5.55
CA VAL A 47 17.07 -65.51 5.31
C VAL A 47 16.43 -64.12 5.26
N GLY A 48 16.51 -63.39 6.39
CA GLY A 48 16.06 -62.01 6.49
C GLY A 48 16.78 -61.10 5.49
N MET A 49 16.14 -60.87 4.35
CA MET A 49 16.65 -60.03 3.27
C MET A 49 16.34 -58.55 3.55
N SER A 50 17.38 -57.71 3.62
CA SER A 50 17.20 -56.27 3.62
C SER A 50 16.96 -55.75 2.20
N ASN A 51 16.09 -54.75 2.07
CA ASN A 51 15.49 -54.24 0.83
C ASN A 51 16.47 -53.74 -0.26
N LYS A 52 17.78 -53.65 0.00
CA LYS A 52 18.78 -53.24 -0.99
C LYS A 52 19.30 -54.39 -1.88
N VAL A 53 19.13 -55.65 -1.49
CA VAL A 53 19.58 -56.82 -2.30
C VAL A 53 18.49 -57.30 -3.28
N ALA A 54 17.21 -57.11 -2.95
CA ALA A 54 16.08 -57.45 -3.81
C ALA A 54 15.92 -56.52 -5.05
N GLN A 55 16.46 -55.29 -4.98
CA GLN A 55 16.48 -54.38 -6.13
C GLN A 55 17.61 -54.68 -7.14
N ILE A 56 18.71 -55.32 -6.69
CA ILE A 56 19.81 -55.73 -7.57
C ILE A 56 19.43 -56.99 -8.38
N PHE A 57 18.65 -57.91 -7.80
CA PHE A 57 18.14 -59.10 -8.51
C PHE A 57 17.03 -58.80 -9.55
N LYS A 58 16.30 -57.68 -9.41
CA LYS A 58 15.28 -57.25 -10.39
C LYS A 58 15.85 -56.65 -11.68
N LYS A 59 17.11 -56.20 -11.69
CA LYS A 59 17.72 -55.49 -12.83
C LYS A 59 18.62 -56.35 -13.74
N LEU A 60 18.93 -57.60 -13.37
CA LEU A 60 19.85 -58.48 -14.12
C LEU A 60 19.26 -59.89 -14.42
N GLY A 61 17.95 -60.08 -14.18
CA GLY A 61 17.25 -61.36 -14.22
C GLY A 61 17.15 -62.12 -15.56
N PRO A 62 17.34 -61.53 -16.76
CA PRO A 62 17.26 -62.33 -18.00
C PRO A 62 18.59 -62.83 -18.58
N ILE A 63 19.76 -62.52 -18.01
CA ILE A 63 21.07 -62.81 -18.66
C ILE A 63 21.89 -63.92 -17.97
N LEU A 64 21.37 -64.55 -16.91
CA LEU A 64 22.10 -65.59 -16.15
C LEU A 64 21.38 -66.94 -16.03
N LEU A 65 20.66 -67.34 -17.09
CA LEU A 65 20.00 -68.66 -17.18
C LEU A 65 20.30 -69.43 -18.48
N LEU A 66 21.41 -69.07 -19.14
CA LEU A 66 22.00 -69.77 -20.28
C LEU A 66 23.52 -69.78 -20.10
N THR A 67 24.04 -70.57 -19.15
CA THR A 67 25.42 -71.10 -19.08
C THR A 67 25.70 -71.77 -17.73
N SER A 68 25.12 -72.95 -17.43
CA SER A 68 25.71 -73.86 -16.43
C SER A 68 25.21 -75.31 -16.47
N LEU A 69 25.09 -75.93 -17.65
CA LEU A 69 24.89 -77.38 -17.75
C LEU A 69 25.85 -77.98 -18.77
N CYS A 70 27.13 -77.96 -18.42
CA CYS A 70 28.10 -78.91 -18.91
C CYS A 70 29.29 -78.88 -17.94
N TRP A 71 29.74 -80.05 -17.48
CA TRP A 71 31.13 -80.46 -17.24
C TRP A 71 31.14 -81.77 -16.41
N LEU A 72 31.07 -82.89 -17.16
CA LEU A 72 31.76 -84.20 -17.00
C LEU A 72 31.47 -85.12 -15.79
N PRO A 73 31.85 -86.42 -15.84
CA PRO A 73 31.81 -87.42 -16.94
C PRO A 73 31.25 -88.80 -16.47
N VAL A 74 31.01 -89.75 -17.42
CA VAL A 74 31.30 -91.21 -17.37
C VAL A 74 30.29 -92.00 -18.24
N GLY A 75 30.80 -92.59 -19.34
CA GLY A 75 30.57 -94.00 -19.66
C GLY A 75 29.41 -94.42 -20.59
N CYS A 76 29.73 -94.55 -21.88
CA CYS A 76 29.37 -95.61 -22.85
C CYS A 76 27.95 -96.23 -22.89
N PHE A 77 27.33 -96.28 -24.08
CA PHE A 77 27.42 -97.45 -24.97
C PHE A 77 26.71 -97.17 -26.32
N VAL A 78 27.39 -97.52 -27.42
CA VAL A 78 26.87 -97.58 -28.80
C VAL A 78 26.54 -99.06 -29.10
N PRO A 79 25.49 -99.34 -29.89
CA PRO A 79 25.69 -100.12 -31.13
C PRO A 79 24.97 -99.41 -32.31
N ASP A 80 25.68 -99.06 -33.39
CA ASP A 80 26.00 -99.88 -34.56
C ASP A 80 24.74 -100.44 -35.24
N ASP A 81 24.25 -99.74 -36.27
CA ASP A 81 24.34 -100.21 -37.66
C ASP A 81 23.53 -99.33 -38.64
N LEU A 82 24.05 -99.30 -39.87
CA LEU A 82 23.44 -98.93 -41.16
C LEU A 82 23.63 -97.49 -41.65
N GLU A 83 24.82 -97.33 -42.23
CA GLU A 83 25.04 -96.59 -43.48
C GLU A 83 23.95 -96.90 -44.54
N THR A 84 23.75 -95.90 -45.43
CA THR A 84 22.99 -95.90 -46.69
C THR A 84 21.48 -95.69 -46.60
N ILE A 85 21.05 -94.42 -46.70
CA ILE A 85 20.33 -93.88 -47.87
C ILE A 85 20.72 -92.40 -47.97
N ALA A 86 21.63 -92.10 -48.89
CA ALA A 86 21.83 -90.74 -49.39
C ALA A 86 20.88 -90.52 -50.57
N ALA A 87 20.45 -89.26 -50.71
CA ALA A 87 19.65 -88.67 -51.79
C ALA A 87 18.12 -88.84 -51.69
N GLU A 88 17.47 -87.95 -50.92
CA GLU A 88 16.62 -86.87 -51.47
C GLU A 88 15.97 -86.09 -50.30
N SER A 89 16.45 -84.87 -50.06
CA SER A 89 15.76 -83.90 -49.20
C SER A 89 16.14 -82.52 -49.71
N THR A 90 15.34 -82.02 -50.64
CA THR A 90 15.34 -80.63 -51.09
C THR A 90 15.23 -79.71 -49.89
N ILE A 91 16.22 -78.84 -49.71
CA ILE A 91 16.15 -77.71 -48.79
C ILE A 91 15.10 -76.77 -49.38
N TYR A 92 13.88 -76.75 -48.84
CA TYR A 92 12.99 -75.61 -49.07
C TYR A 92 13.67 -74.37 -48.46
N PRO A 93 13.84 -73.27 -49.22
CA PRO A 93 14.24 -72.01 -48.61
C PRO A 93 13.23 -71.66 -47.51
N PRO A 94 13.67 -71.00 -46.41
CA PRO A 94 12.75 -70.56 -45.38
C PRO A 94 11.61 -69.74 -46.03
N PRO A 95 10.36 -69.88 -45.57
CA PRO A 95 9.26 -69.11 -46.10
C PRO A 95 9.61 -67.61 -46.05
N PRO A 96 9.30 -66.83 -47.10
CA PRO A 96 9.55 -65.40 -47.08
C PRO A 96 8.87 -64.77 -45.86
N PRO A 97 9.48 -63.76 -45.23
CA PRO A 97 8.90 -63.09 -44.08
C PRO A 97 7.51 -62.56 -44.43
N ALA A 98 6.56 -62.77 -43.51
CA ALA A 98 5.19 -62.31 -43.69
C ALA A 98 5.17 -60.78 -43.87
N PRO A 99 4.28 -60.23 -44.73
CA PRO A 99 4.09 -58.79 -44.83
C PRO A 99 3.70 -58.20 -43.48
N GLY A 100 4.34 -57.11 -43.10
CA GLY A 100 4.16 -56.46 -41.80
C GLY A 100 4.77 -55.06 -41.76
N VAL A 101 4.24 -54.23 -40.87
CA VAL A 101 4.74 -52.89 -40.59
C VAL A 101 5.20 -52.87 -39.13
N SER A 102 6.45 -52.48 -38.90
CA SER A 102 7.03 -52.39 -37.57
C SER A 102 7.22 -50.92 -37.15
N LEU A 103 6.76 -50.58 -35.95
CA LEU A 103 7.00 -49.30 -35.29
C LEU A 103 8.14 -49.42 -34.28
N SER A 104 9.00 -48.40 -34.15
CA SER A 104 10.03 -48.40 -33.10
C SER A 104 9.48 -48.25 -31.68
N LYS A 105 8.28 -47.69 -31.55
CA LYS A 105 7.54 -47.53 -30.28
C LYS A 105 6.07 -47.24 -30.57
N THR A 106 5.21 -47.46 -29.57
CA THR A 106 3.76 -47.21 -29.62
C THR A 106 3.31 -46.08 -28.69
N THR A 107 4.25 -45.44 -27.98
CA THR A 107 3.99 -44.30 -27.10
C THR A 107 5.03 -43.22 -27.34
N ALA A 108 4.63 -41.96 -27.24
CA ALA A 108 5.51 -40.79 -27.31
C ALA A 108 5.11 -39.76 -26.24
N SER A 109 6.04 -38.87 -25.88
CA SER A 109 5.76 -37.80 -24.93
C SER A 109 6.37 -36.50 -25.40
N VAL A 110 5.53 -35.47 -25.49
CA VAL A 110 5.89 -34.09 -25.84
C VAL A 110 5.32 -33.15 -24.78
N SER A 111 5.46 -31.85 -24.98
CA SER A 111 5.06 -30.79 -24.05
C SER A 111 4.91 -29.48 -24.81
N GLU A 112 4.00 -28.63 -24.32
CA GLU A 112 3.71 -27.27 -24.79
C GLU A 112 4.92 -26.34 -24.82
N THR A 113 6.00 -26.65 -24.08
CA THR A 113 7.29 -25.97 -24.28
C THR A 113 7.99 -26.35 -25.61
N LEU A 114 7.22 -26.75 -26.63
CA LEU A 114 7.61 -27.11 -27.99
C LEU A 114 8.64 -28.25 -28.05
N THR A 115 8.51 -29.23 -27.16
CA THR A 115 9.38 -30.41 -27.19
C THR A 115 8.97 -31.37 -28.31
N THR A 116 9.94 -32.18 -28.77
CA THR A 116 9.72 -33.15 -29.85
C THR A 116 10.06 -34.55 -29.42
N ASP A 117 9.35 -35.52 -30.00
CA ASP A 117 9.66 -36.93 -29.88
C ASP A 117 9.49 -37.60 -31.26
N SER A 118 10.07 -38.76 -31.49
CA SER A 118 10.00 -39.40 -32.83
C SER A 118 9.86 -40.91 -32.76
N PHE A 119 9.18 -41.48 -33.75
CA PHE A 119 9.11 -42.91 -34.00
C PHE A 119 9.49 -43.21 -35.45
N THR A 120 9.85 -44.45 -35.72
CA THR A 120 10.21 -44.88 -37.07
C THR A 120 9.28 -45.98 -37.54
N ILE A 121 8.92 -45.94 -38.82
CA ILE A 121 8.12 -46.96 -39.52
C ILE A 121 9.03 -47.72 -40.47
N LYS A 122 8.96 -49.05 -40.45
CA LYS A 122 9.73 -49.94 -41.33
C LYS A 122 8.86 -51.09 -41.84
N MET A 123 9.10 -51.54 -43.07
CA MET A 123 8.45 -52.73 -43.64
C MET A 123 9.22 -54.01 -43.25
N ASP A 124 8.49 -55.07 -42.91
CA ASP A 124 9.06 -56.35 -42.47
C ASP A 124 9.48 -57.26 -43.64
N SER A 125 8.95 -57.02 -44.84
CA SER A 125 9.35 -57.68 -46.08
C SER A 125 9.34 -56.74 -47.29
N GLU A 126 9.98 -57.15 -48.39
CA GLU A 126 9.98 -56.39 -49.63
C GLU A 126 8.58 -56.39 -50.28
N PRO A 127 8.01 -55.23 -50.63
CA PRO A 127 6.71 -55.17 -51.30
C PRO A 127 6.85 -55.40 -52.82
N GLU A 128 5.83 -55.95 -53.46
CA GLU A 128 5.81 -56.21 -54.92
C GLU A 128 5.52 -54.94 -55.73
N SER A 129 4.92 -53.94 -55.08
CA SER A 129 4.57 -52.63 -55.60
C SER A 129 4.72 -51.56 -54.50
N ASN A 130 4.63 -50.28 -54.84
CA ASN A 130 4.78 -49.23 -53.83
C ASN A 130 3.68 -49.32 -52.76
N VAL A 131 4.07 -49.30 -51.48
CA VAL A 131 3.16 -49.21 -50.33
C VAL A 131 3.12 -47.78 -49.86
N VAL A 132 1.91 -47.23 -49.72
CA VAL A 132 1.69 -45.91 -49.13
C VAL A 132 1.14 -46.12 -47.73
N ILE A 133 1.82 -45.54 -46.73
CA ILE A 133 1.38 -45.48 -45.34
C ILE A 133 0.83 -44.08 -45.09
N ASN A 134 -0.41 -44.00 -44.64
CA ASN A 134 -1.03 -42.75 -44.20
C ASN A 134 -0.97 -42.64 -42.68
N LEU A 135 -0.79 -41.42 -42.20
CA LEU A 135 -0.82 -41.05 -40.79
C LEU A 135 -1.88 -39.98 -40.59
N SER A 136 -2.75 -40.17 -39.61
CA SER A 136 -3.74 -39.18 -39.19
C SER A 136 -3.57 -38.86 -37.72
N ASP A 137 -3.58 -37.57 -37.42
CA ASP A 137 -3.62 -36.99 -36.08
C ASP A 137 -5.08 -36.67 -35.73
N ASP A 138 -5.55 -37.08 -34.56
CA ASP A 138 -6.93 -36.85 -34.12
C ASP A 138 -7.11 -35.54 -33.35
N ASP A 139 -6.00 -34.90 -32.91
CA ASP A 139 -6.02 -33.60 -32.27
C ASP A 139 -4.78 -32.77 -32.61
N THR A 140 -4.88 -32.03 -33.70
CA THR A 140 -3.80 -31.14 -34.16
C THR A 140 -3.61 -29.90 -33.29
N GLY A 141 -4.51 -29.65 -32.33
CA GLY A 141 -4.34 -28.60 -31.32
C GLY A 141 -3.28 -28.94 -30.29
N GLU A 142 -3.00 -30.23 -30.10
CA GLU A 142 -2.14 -30.77 -29.03
C GLU A 142 -0.79 -31.29 -29.54
N ALA A 143 -0.79 -31.87 -30.74
CA ALA A 143 0.43 -32.37 -31.36
C ALA A 143 0.41 -32.17 -32.87
N THR A 144 1.60 -32.17 -33.47
CA THR A 144 1.74 -32.18 -34.93
C THR A 144 2.75 -33.22 -35.38
N ILE A 145 2.50 -33.83 -36.54
CA ILE A 145 3.38 -34.82 -37.18
C ILE A 145 4.11 -34.24 -38.39
N SER A 146 5.38 -34.62 -38.56
CA SER A 146 6.22 -34.11 -39.65
C SER A 146 5.85 -34.62 -41.05
N ALA A 147 5.04 -35.68 -41.14
CA ALA A 147 4.59 -36.26 -42.40
C ALA A 147 3.25 -36.99 -42.21
N SER A 148 2.28 -36.70 -43.09
CA SER A 148 0.98 -37.39 -43.13
C SER A 148 0.98 -38.62 -44.05
N THR A 149 2.00 -38.77 -44.90
CA THR A 149 2.16 -39.93 -45.79
C THR A 149 3.62 -40.34 -45.92
N LEU A 150 3.87 -41.66 -46.01
CA LEU A 150 5.18 -42.24 -46.31
C LEU A 150 5.04 -43.27 -47.43
N THR A 151 5.98 -43.27 -48.38
CA THR A 151 5.98 -44.22 -49.50
C THR A 151 7.17 -45.17 -49.39
N PHE A 152 6.88 -46.46 -49.34
CA PHE A 152 7.86 -47.54 -49.38
C PHE A 152 7.83 -48.22 -50.76
N THR A 153 8.99 -48.41 -51.36
CA THR A 153 9.24 -49.03 -52.65
C THR A 153 10.16 -50.23 -52.46
N SER A 154 10.32 -51.06 -53.50
CA SER A 154 11.30 -52.17 -53.49
C SER A 154 12.74 -51.72 -53.23
N SER A 155 13.07 -50.43 -53.41
CA SER A 155 14.42 -49.91 -53.16
C SER A 155 14.64 -49.31 -51.76
N ASN A 156 13.58 -49.00 -51.00
CA ASN A 156 13.70 -48.36 -49.69
C ASN A 156 12.92 -49.05 -48.56
N TRP A 157 12.19 -50.13 -48.83
CA TRP A 157 11.32 -50.82 -47.87
C TRP A 157 12.02 -51.20 -46.55
N SER A 158 13.29 -51.58 -46.62
CA SER A 158 14.08 -52.03 -45.47
C SER A 158 14.67 -50.88 -44.64
N ALA A 159 14.62 -49.64 -45.15
CA ALA A 159 15.08 -48.46 -44.44
C ALA A 159 13.96 -47.91 -43.56
N ALA A 160 14.22 -47.73 -42.27
CA ALA A 160 13.25 -47.13 -41.36
C ALA A 160 13.09 -45.63 -41.70
N GLN A 161 11.85 -45.19 -41.89
CA GLN A 161 11.51 -43.79 -42.12
C GLN A 161 11.04 -43.16 -40.80
N THR A 162 11.55 -41.97 -40.48
CA THR A 162 11.26 -41.28 -39.20
C THR A 162 10.08 -40.32 -39.34
N VAL A 163 9.19 -40.34 -38.35
CA VAL A 163 8.15 -39.34 -38.14
C VAL A 163 8.46 -38.62 -36.83
N THR A 164 8.59 -37.30 -36.90
CA THR A 164 8.77 -36.44 -35.73
C THR A 164 7.40 -35.91 -35.30
N ILE A 165 7.15 -35.97 -34.00
CA ILE A 165 6.00 -35.44 -33.30
C ILE A 165 6.47 -34.20 -32.53
N THR A 166 5.73 -33.11 -32.62
CA THR A 166 6.02 -31.87 -31.90
C THR A 166 4.80 -31.51 -31.07
N GLY A 167 5.00 -31.24 -29.77
CA GLY A 167 3.94 -30.69 -28.93
C GLY A 167 3.56 -29.29 -29.40
N VAL A 168 2.28 -28.95 -29.31
CA VAL A 168 1.77 -27.62 -29.62
C VAL A 168 1.60 -26.86 -28.32
N ASP A 169 2.03 -25.60 -28.31
CA ASP A 169 1.87 -24.65 -27.21
C ASP A 169 0.50 -23.98 -27.34
N ASP A 170 -0.34 -24.08 -26.31
CA ASP A 170 -1.62 -23.39 -26.26
C ASP A 170 -1.76 -22.56 -24.97
N ASP A 171 -2.76 -21.68 -24.93
CA ASP A 171 -2.92 -20.76 -23.80
C ASP A 171 -3.73 -21.39 -22.63
N PHE A 172 -4.14 -22.66 -22.72
CA PHE A 172 -5.00 -23.33 -21.73
C PHE A 172 -4.16 -24.10 -20.69
N ALA A 173 -4.49 -23.93 -19.41
CA ALA A 173 -3.94 -24.79 -18.35
C ALA A 173 -4.93 -25.93 -18.05
N ASP A 174 -5.09 -26.85 -19.01
CA ASP A 174 -6.14 -27.87 -19.01
C ASP A 174 -5.67 -29.29 -18.61
N GLY A 175 -4.38 -29.42 -18.26
CA GLY A 175 -3.74 -30.67 -17.88
C GLY A 175 -3.18 -31.43 -19.09
N SER A 176 -2.36 -32.46 -18.83
CA SER A 176 -1.72 -33.20 -19.92
C SER A 176 -2.73 -33.95 -20.79
N GLN A 177 -2.82 -33.57 -22.07
CA GLN A 177 -3.70 -34.22 -23.05
C GLN A 177 -3.07 -35.44 -23.72
N THR A 178 -3.92 -36.28 -24.30
CA THR A 178 -3.50 -37.50 -25.01
C THR A 178 -4.03 -37.52 -26.44
N VAL A 179 -3.13 -37.63 -27.40
CA VAL A 179 -3.38 -37.65 -28.84
C VAL A 179 -3.13 -39.05 -29.41
N LEU A 180 -3.93 -39.48 -30.38
CA LEU A 180 -3.82 -40.79 -31.04
C LEU A 180 -3.45 -40.65 -32.51
N ILE A 181 -2.17 -40.90 -32.82
CA ILE A 181 -1.71 -40.97 -34.21
C ILE A 181 -2.08 -42.36 -34.76
N THR A 182 -2.94 -42.39 -35.78
CA THR A 182 -3.34 -43.63 -36.47
C THR A 182 -2.50 -43.84 -37.72
N ILE A 183 -1.87 -45.01 -37.84
CA ILE A 183 -1.03 -45.42 -38.96
C ILE A 183 -1.73 -46.55 -39.71
N TYR A 184 -1.95 -46.36 -41.01
CA TYR A 184 -2.67 -47.34 -41.83
C TYR A 184 -2.11 -47.40 -43.25
N VAL A 185 -2.19 -48.60 -43.84
CA VAL A 185 -1.81 -48.83 -45.24
C VAL A 185 -2.92 -48.32 -46.14
N ASP A 186 -2.57 -47.63 -47.22
CA ASP A 186 -3.53 -47.30 -48.27
C ASP A 186 -3.98 -48.58 -48.99
N ASN A 187 -5.27 -48.90 -48.92
CA ASN A 187 -5.83 -50.11 -49.53
C ASN A 187 -5.69 -50.17 -51.06
N SER A 188 -5.36 -49.05 -51.72
CA SER A 188 -5.08 -48.99 -53.16
C SER A 188 -3.61 -49.29 -53.52
N SER A 189 -2.76 -49.49 -52.52
CA SER A 189 -1.34 -49.82 -52.68
C SER A 189 -1.09 -51.32 -52.85
N ASP A 190 0.02 -51.87 -52.36
CA ASP A 190 0.35 -53.29 -52.51
C ASP A 190 -0.70 -54.20 -51.85
N ALA A 191 -1.31 -55.08 -52.64
CA ALA A 191 -2.40 -55.95 -52.20
C ALA A 191 -2.00 -56.90 -51.04
N THR A 192 -0.70 -57.18 -50.90
CA THR A 192 -0.15 -58.03 -49.82
C THR A 192 -0.13 -57.31 -48.48
N TYR A 193 -0.06 -55.97 -48.50
CA TYR A 193 -0.04 -55.10 -47.34
C TYR A 193 -1.40 -54.45 -47.05
N ALA A 194 -2.31 -54.40 -48.04
CA ALA A 194 -3.63 -53.77 -47.93
C ALA A 194 -4.56 -54.39 -46.87
N ALA A 195 -4.25 -55.59 -46.36
CA ALA A 195 -5.06 -56.27 -45.33
C ALA A 195 -4.50 -56.13 -43.91
N LEU A 196 -3.46 -55.31 -43.70
CA LEU A 196 -2.88 -55.09 -42.37
C LEU A 196 -3.81 -54.21 -41.52
N ASP A 197 -3.93 -54.58 -40.24
CA ASP A 197 -4.65 -53.77 -39.26
C ASP A 197 -3.95 -52.44 -39.01
N ASN A 198 -4.74 -51.40 -38.73
CA ASN A 198 -4.22 -50.10 -38.33
C ASN A 198 -3.40 -50.23 -37.05
N GLN A 199 -2.32 -49.47 -36.97
CA GLN A 199 -1.51 -49.32 -35.77
C GLN A 199 -1.69 -47.92 -35.20
N THR A 200 -1.36 -47.76 -33.91
CA THR A 200 -1.51 -46.48 -33.23
C THR A 200 -0.26 -46.15 -32.42
N VAL A 201 0.04 -44.85 -32.34
CA VAL A 201 0.99 -44.28 -31.40
C VAL A 201 0.23 -43.32 -30.50
N THR A 202 0.23 -43.60 -29.20
CA THR A 202 -0.36 -42.71 -28.19
C THR A 202 0.66 -41.67 -27.78
N VAL A 203 0.34 -40.39 -27.97
CA VAL A 203 1.19 -39.26 -27.60
C VAL A 203 0.59 -38.60 -26.36
N THR A 204 1.40 -38.33 -25.34
CA THR A 204 1.01 -37.47 -24.23
C THR A 204 1.67 -36.10 -24.41
N ASN A 205 0.87 -35.05 -24.56
CA ASN A 205 1.33 -33.67 -24.49
C ASN A 205 1.27 -33.23 -23.02
N THR A 206 2.40 -32.79 -22.47
CA THR A 206 2.46 -32.37 -21.06
C THR A 206 2.21 -30.87 -20.95
N ASP A 207 1.08 -30.52 -20.32
CA ASP A 207 0.73 -29.17 -19.89
C ASP A 207 1.89 -28.52 -19.12
N ALA A 208 2.52 -27.53 -19.75
CA ALA A 208 3.70 -26.87 -19.21
C ALA A 208 3.99 -25.51 -19.87
N GLY A 209 3.86 -24.46 -19.06
CA GLY A 209 4.11 -23.07 -19.46
C GLY A 209 3.13 -22.14 -18.74
N GLU A 210 1.93 -22.68 -18.53
CA GLU A 210 0.74 -22.00 -18.06
C GLU A 210 0.49 -22.42 -16.60
N SER A 211 -0.15 -21.53 -15.84
CA SER A 211 -0.55 -21.86 -14.47
C SER A 211 -1.96 -21.35 -14.24
N LEU A 212 -2.80 -22.17 -13.60
CA LEU A 212 -4.15 -21.77 -13.22
C LEU A 212 -4.10 -20.72 -12.10
N GLY A 213 -4.67 -19.55 -12.36
CA GLY A 213 -4.64 -18.47 -11.39
C GLY A 213 -5.02 -17.10 -11.94
N PHE A 214 -4.84 -16.09 -11.09
CA PHE A 214 -4.92 -14.69 -11.45
C PHE A 214 -3.84 -13.93 -10.68
N THR A 215 -3.34 -12.86 -11.27
CA THR A 215 -2.30 -12.00 -10.67
C THR A 215 -2.89 -10.65 -10.33
N ILE A 216 -2.58 -10.14 -9.13
CA ILE A 216 -2.91 -8.78 -8.70
C ILE A 216 -1.60 -8.00 -8.63
N THR A 217 -1.54 -6.87 -9.33
CA THR A 217 -0.40 -5.95 -9.27
C THR A 217 -0.83 -4.64 -8.63
N GLU A 218 -0.16 -4.26 -7.54
CA GLU A 218 -0.34 -2.95 -6.87
C GLU A 218 0.56 -1.90 -7.53
N THR A 219 0.08 -0.66 -7.62
CA THR A 219 0.93 0.47 -8.05
C THR A 219 2.13 0.60 -7.11
N ASN A 220 3.33 0.78 -7.65
CA ASN A 220 4.57 0.90 -6.86
C ASN A 220 4.84 -0.28 -5.89
N SER A 221 4.24 -1.45 -6.09
CA SER A 221 4.34 -2.64 -5.21
C SER A 221 3.69 -2.50 -3.83
N SER A 222 2.84 -1.50 -3.60
CA SER A 222 2.05 -1.37 -2.37
C SER A 222 0.89 -0.40 -2.53
N THR A 223 -0.27 -0.73 -1.98
CA THR A 223 -1.38 0.24 -1.86
C THR A 223 -1.29 1.07 -0.58
N SER A 224 -1.07 2.37 -0.74
CA SER A 224 -1.10 3.38 0.34
C SER A 224 -1.94 4.57 -0.08
N VAL A 225 -3.07 4.79 0.60
CA VAL A 225 -4.04 5.87 0.34
C VAL A 225 -4.23 6.73 1.60
N THR A 226 -4.78 7.92 1.45
CA THR A 226 -5.04 8.87 2.57
C THR A 226 -6.53 9.13 2.66
N GLU A 227 -7.08 9.21 3.87
CA GLU A 227 -8.53 9.37 4.13
C GLU A 227 -9.15 10.62 3.48
N SER A 228 -8.31 11.60 3.11
CA SER A 228 -8.67 12.79 2.35
C SER A 228 -9.09 12.51 0.88
N GLY A 229 -9.62 11.32 0.59
CA GLY A 229 -10.04 10.88 -0.75
C GLY A 229 -8.89 10.37 -1.63
N GLY A 230 -7.78 9.94 -1.05
CA GLY A 230 -6.67 9.32 -1.78
C GLY A 230 -7.09 8.04 -2.49
N THR A 231 -6.55 7.83 -3.69
CA THR A 231 -6.87 6.67 -4.53
C THR A 231 -5.62 5.93 -4.96
N ASP A 232 -5.75 4.62 -5.16
CA ASP A 232 -4.74 3.78 -5.79
C ASP A 232 -5.41 2.76 -6.72
N ASN A 233 -4.66 2.18 -7.65
CA ASN A 233 -5.16 1.21 -8.61
C ASN A 233 -4.55 -0.18 -8.41
N LEU A 234 -5.38 -1.20 -8.58
CA LEU A 234 -4.98 -2.59 -8.76
C LEU A 234 -5.15 -2.98 -10.23
N SER A 235 -4.15 -3.68 -10.76
CA SER A 235 -4.21 -4.28 -12.10
C SER A 235 -4.34 -5.79 -11.99
N ILE A 236 -5.39 -6.37 -12.57
CA ILE A 236 -5.71 -7.80 -12.46
C ILE A 236 -5.75 -8.47 -13.84
N VAL A 237 -5.11 -9.64 -13.95
CA VAL A 237 -5.12 -10.53 -15.14
C VAL A 237 -5.29 -11.99 -14.73
N LEU A 238 -5.81 -12.84 -15.61
CA LEU A 238 -5.73 -14.30 -15.47
C LEU A 238 -4.36 -14.80 -15.98
N THR A 239 -3.91 -15.95 -15.49
CA THR A 239 -2.60 -16.52 -15.85
C THR A 239 -2.66 -17.61 -16.94
N SER A 240 -3.86 -17.98 -17.39
CA SER A 240 -4.12 -18.84 -18.55
C SER A 240 -5.48 -18.48 -19.18
N GLU A 241 -5.73 -18.89 -20.42
CA GLU A 241 -7.03 -18.75 -21.07
C GLU A 241 -8.10 -19.60 -20.33
N PRO A 242 -9.27 -19.04 -20.01
CA PRO A 242 -10.34 -19.80 -19.38
C PRO A 242 -11.26 -20.46 -20.41
N LEU A 243 -11.74 -21.68 -20.12
CA LEU A 243 -12.69 -22.41 -20.97
C LEU A 243 -14.10 -21.81 -20.98
N ALA A 244 -14.40 -20.95 -20.00
CA ALA A 244 -15.61 -20.16 -19.90
C ALA A 244 -15.38 -18.88 -19.09
N ASN A 245 -16.27 -17.89 -19.23
CA ASN A 245 -16.11 -16.61 -18.55
C ASN A 245 -15.91 -16.75 -17.04
N VAL A 246 -14.89 -16.06 -16.53
CA VAL A 246 -14.54 -16.00 -15.10
C VAL A 246 -14.95 -14.65 -14.55
N VAL A 247 -15.82 -14.65 -13.54
CA VAL A 247 -16.20 -13.43 -12.83
C VAL A 247 -15.46 -13.36 -11.50
N LEU A 248 -14.68 -12.31 -11.30
CA LEU A 248 -14.04 -12.01 -10.03
C LEU A 248 -14.89 -11.00 -9.26
N SER A 249 -15.10 -11.25 -7.96
CA SER A 249 -15.62 -10.26 -7.02
C SER A 249 -14.48 -9.68 -6.20
N ILE A 250 -14.48 -8.35 -6.09
CA ILE A 250 -13.53 -7.57 -5.31
C ILE A 250 -14.29 -6.87 -4.20
N ALA A 251 -13.87 -7.09 -2.96
CA ALA A 251 -14.52 -6.54 -1.78
C ALA A 251 -13.49 -6.05 -0.75
N SER A 252 -13.80 -4.92 -0.10
CA SER A 252 -13.08 -4.47 1.08
C SER A 252 -13.57 -5.24 2.31
N THR A 253 -12.67 -5.59 3.22
CA THR A 253 -13.04 -6.14 4.54
C THR A 253 -13.64 -5.08 5.45
N ASP A 254 -13.34 -3.81 5.19
CA ASP A 254 -13.91 -2.67 5.91
C ASP A 254 -14.26 -1.56 4.91
N THR A 255 -15.56 -1.43 4.61
CA THR A 255 -16.08 -0.39 3.71
C THR A 255 -16.14 0.99 4.36
N GLY A 256 -15.94 1.08 5.69
CA GLY A 256 -15.78 2.35 6.39
C GLY A 256 -14.43 3.00 6.12
N GLU A 257 -13.43 2.17 5.80
CA GLU A 257 -12.02 2.55 5.59
C GLU A 257 -11.66 2.67 4.11
N VAL A 258 -12.16 1.74 3.29
CA VAL A 258 -11.81 1.64 1.86
C VAL A 258 -13.03 1.24 1.04
N THR A 259 -13.27 1.98 -0.04
CA THR A 259 -14.24 1.65 -1.07
C THR A 259 -13.55 1.23 -2.37
N ILE A 260 -14.25 0.44 -3.19
CA ILE A 260 -13.70 -0.23 -4.36
C ILE A 260 -14.61 -0.01 -5.57
N SER A 261 -14.03 0.34 -6.71
CA SER A 261 -14.77 0.46 -7.98
C SER A 261 -13.92 0.08 -9.19
N PRO A 262 -14.37 -0.85 -10.06
CA PRO A 262 -15.57 -1.68 -9.92
C PRO A 262 -15.40 -2.79 -8.88
N SER A 263 -16.51 -3.28 -8.28
CA SER A 263 -16.50 -4.40 -7.33
C SER A 263 -16.57 -5.79 -7.98
N SER A 264 -16.59 -5.84 -9.31
CA SER A 264 -16.56 -7.08 -10.08
C SER A 264 -15.88 -6.90 -11.43
N LEU A 265 -15.10 -7.89 -11.84
CA LEU A 265 -14.47 -7.98 -13.17
C LEU A 265 -14.94 -9.25 -13.87
N THR A 266 -15.05 -9.22 -15.19
CA THR A 266 -15.37 -10.40 -16.00
C THR A 266 -14.28 -10.59 -17.04
N PHE A 267 -13.66 -11.76 -17.02
CA PHE A 267 -12.66 -12.19 -18.00
C PHE A 267 -13.27 -13.25 -18.91
N THR A 268 -12.92 -13.17 -20.19
CA THR A 268 -13.34 -14.05 -21.29
C THR A 268 -12.11 -14.61 -21.98
N ALA A 269 -12.30 -15.60 -22.85
CA ALA A 269 -11.26 -16.11 -23.75
C ALA A 269 -10.55 -15.02 -24.57
N SER A 270 -11.18 -13.86 -24.82
CA SER A 270 -10.60 -12.80 -25.65
C SER A 270 -9.80 -11.73 -24.90
N ASP A 271 -9.94 -11.65 -23.58
CA ASP A 271 -9.38 -10.55 -22.76
C ASP A 271 -8.76 -11.02 -21.44
N TRP A 272 -8.62 -12.34 -21.21
CA TRP A 272 -8.08 -12.94 -19.99
C TRP A 272 -6.67 -12.41 -19.60
N SER A 273 -5.83 -12.14 -20.60
CA SER A 273 -4.47 -11.62 -20.43
C SER A 273 -4.37 -10.10 -20.51
N THR A 274 -5.49 -9.40 -20.76
CA THR A 274 -5.52 -7.94 -20.79
C THR A 274 -5.75 -7.40 -19.37
N PRO A 275 -4.89 -6.51 -18.86
CA PRO A 275 -5.07 -5.95 -17.52
C PRO A 275 -6.38 -5.18 -17.37
N GLN A 276 -7.16 -5.55 -16.35
CA GLN A 276 -8.37 -4.85 -15.94
C GLN A 276 -8.11 -4.11 -14.62
N GLU A 277 -8.49 -2.83 -14.56
CA GLU A 277 -8.17 -1.93 -13.46
C GLU A 277 -9.28 -1.86 -12.42
N VAL A 278 -8.89 -1.81 -11.15
CA VAL A 278 -9.79 -1.54 -10.01
C VAL A 278 -9.24 -0.39 -9.20
N THR A 279 -10.04 0.65 -9.00
CA THR A 279 -9.67 1.78 -8.16
C THR A 279 -10.09 1.53 -6.72
N ILE A 280 -9.12 1.67 -5.83
CA ILE A 280 -9.24 1.72 -4.37
C ILE A 280 -9.35 3.19 -3.98
N THR A 281 -10.29 3.52 -3.10
CA THR A 281 -10.47 4.88 -2.58
C THR A 281 -10.61 4.82 -1.07
N ALA A 282 -9.76 5.55 -0.35
CA ALA A 282 -9.90 5.70 1.09
C ALA A 282 -11.25 6.36 1.39
N ALA A 283 -12.00 5.77 2.31
CA ALA A 283 -13.20 6.39 2.86
C ALA A 283 -12.79 7.24 4.06
N GLU A 284 -13.14 8.52 4.02
CA GLU A 284 -12.99 9.40 5.18
C GLU A 284 -13.96 8.91 6.26
N ASP A 285 -13.42 8.30 7.30
CA ASP A 285 -14.11 8.22 8.58
C ASP A 285 -13.67 9.39 9.45
N ASN A 286 -14.54 9.86 10.36
CA ASN A 286 -14.24 10.99 11.22
C ASN A 286 -13.62 10.52 12.55
N ILE A 287 -12.81 9.46 12.59
CA ILE A 287 -12.12 8.98 13.80
C ILE A 287 -10.57 9.07 13.67
N ILE A 288 -9.88 9.80 14.56
CA ILE A 288 -8.40 9.78 14.52
C ILE A 288 -7.94 8.52 15.17
N ASP A 289 -7.43 7.63 14.36
CA ASP A 289 -6.95 6.36 14.84
C ASP A 289 -5.62 5.92 14.23
N GLY A 290 -4.99 6.85 13.50
CA GLY A 290 -3.66 6.69 12.94
C GLY A 290 -3.67 5.84 11.67
N VAL A 291 -2.51 5.30 11.30
CA VAL A 291 -2.43 4.47 10.09
C VAL A 291 -3.22 3.18 10.31
N ARG A 292 -4.23 2.96 9.47
CA ARG A 292 -5.04 1.74 9.43
C ARG A 292 -4.65 0.84 8.27
N TRP A 293 -5.07 -0.41 8.39
CA TRP A 293 -4.88 -1.42 7.37
C TRP A 293 -6.22 -2.09 7.09
N SER A 294 -6.65 -2.05 5.82
CA SER A 294 -7.85 -2.74 5.37
C SER A 294 -7.50 -3.79 4.32
N GLY A 295 -8.08 -4.98 4.45
CA GLY A 295 -7.90 -6.06 3.50
C GLY A 295 -8.78 -5.86 2.27
N VAL A 296 -8.21 -6.04 1.08
CA VAL A 296 -8.98 -6.15 -0.16
C VAL A 296 -8.92 -7.58 -0.63
N MET A 297 -10.09 -8.21 -0.68
CA MET A 297 -10.27 -9.61 -1.07
C MET A 297 -10.70 -9.70 -2.54
N VAL A 298 -9.99 -10.50 -3.32
CA VAL A 298 -10.35 -10.87 -4.69
C VAL A 298 -10.67 -12.36 -4.72
N SER A 299 -11.85 -12.71 -5.23
CA SER A 299 -12.32 -14.11 -5.28
C SER A 299 -13.10 -14.40 -6.55
N VAL A 300 -13.06 -15.65 -7.01
CA VAL A 300 -13.92 -16.09 -8.12
C VAL A 300 -15.35 -16.21 -7.60
N SER A 301 -16.25 -15.37 -8.11
CA SER A 301 -17.66 -15.33 -7.68
C SER A 301 -18.55 -16.23 -8.52
N SER A 302 -18.20 -16.42 -9.80
CA SER A 302 -18.83 -17.42 -10.66
C SER A 302 -17.94 -17.75 -11.86
N SER A 303 -17.83 -19.05 -12.14
CA SER A 303 -17.41 -19.57 -13.44
C SER A 303 -18.02 -20.95 -13.65
N VAL A 304 -18.31 -21.32 -14.89
CA VAL A 304 -18.64 -22.71 -15.25
C VAL A 304 -17.39 -23.49 -15.65
N ASP A 305 -16.25 -22.81 -15.79
CA ASP A 305 -14.93 -23.43 -15.82
C ASP A 305 -14.61 -23.94 -14.41
N ALA A 306 -14.59 -25.26 -14.25
CA ALA A 306 -14.39 -25.92 -12.97
C ALA A 306 -12.99 -25.67 -12.37
N SER A 307 -11.98 -25.44 -13.23
CA SER A 307 -10.61 -25.17 -12.81
C SER A 307 -10.49 -23.81 -12.14
N TYR A 308 -11.08 -22.77 -12.78
CA TYR A 308 -11.13 -21.43 -12.19
C TYR A 308 -12.10 -21.34 -11.01
N ALA A 309 -13.24 -22.04 -11.04
CA ALA A 309 -14.21 -22.03 -9.95
C ALA A 309 -13.66 -22.62 -8.62
N ALA A 310 -12.60 -23.43 -8.69
CA ALA A 310 -11.96 -24.03 -7.53
C ALA A 310 -10.84 -23.17 -6.90
N LEU A 311 -10.50 -22.02 -7.49
CA LEU A 311 -9.43 -21.16 -7.01
C LEU A 311 -9.77 -20.52 -5.65
N GLY A 312 -8.75 -20.46 -4.78
CA GLY A 312 -8.84 -19.74 -3.51
C GLY A 312 -8.86 -18.22 -3.71
N SER A 313 -9.38 -17.51 -2.71
CA SER A 313 -9.34 -16.04 -2.69
C SER A 313 -7.91 -15.54 -2.45
N GLN A 314 -7.57 -14.40 -3.02
CA GLN A 314 -6.34 -13.66 -2.73
C GLN A 314 -6.67 -12.39 -1.94
N SER A 315 -5.73 -11.94 -1.12
CA SER A 315 -5.88 -10.73 -0.30
C SER A 315 -4.68 -9.81 -0.46
N ILE A 316 -4.92 -8.53 -0.67
CA ILE A 316 -3.91 -7.47 -0.53
C ILE A 316 -4.27 -6.57 0.65
N THR A 317 -3.30 -5.82 1.17
CA THR A 317 -3.50 -4.91 2.31
C THR A 317 -3.33 -3.47 1.84
N ALA A 318 -4.40 -2.69 1.92
CA ALA A 318 -4.32 -1.25 1.73
C ALA A 318 -3.88 -0.61 3.05
N THR A 319 -2.89 0.29 2.98
CA THR A 319 -2.51 1.18 4.08
C THR A 319 -3.30 2.48 3.97
N ILE A 320 -4.02 2.86 5.01
CA ILE A 320 -4.87 4.05 5.08
C ILE A 320 -4.20 5.03 6.04
N ASN A 321 -3.78 6.17 5.50
CA ASN A 321 -3.18 7.23 6.29
C ASN A 321 -4.28 8.19 6.75
N ASP A 322 -4.40 8.34 8.06
CA ASP A 322 -5.32 9.26 8.75
C ASP A 322 -5.17 10.70 8.20
N SER A 323 -6.28 11.31 7.81
CA SER A 323 -6.30 12.69 7.28
C SER A 323 -6.37 13.75 8.37
N ARG A 324 -6.65 13.37 9.62
CA ARG A 324 -6.84 14.26 10.77
C ARG A 324 -5.66 14.10 11.72
N THR A 325 -4.46 14.50 11.28
CA THR A 325 -3.37 14.70 12.24
C THR A 325 -3.69 15.95 13.07
N GLY A 326 -3.73 15.83 14.41
CA GLY A 326 -3.74 16.96 15.33
C GLY A 326 -2.71 18.01 14.89
N ARG A 327 -3.21 19.24 14.73
CA ARG A 327 -2.66 20.28 13.88
C ARG A 327 -2.49 19.82 12.43
N GLN A 328 -3.02 20.59 11.47
CA GLN A 328 -2.33 20.64 10.19
C GLN A 328 -0.88 21.02 10.47
N GLN A 329 0.04 20.04 10.39
CA GLN A 329 1.44 20.12 10.84
C GLN A 329 2.28 21.13 10.04
N ASP A 330 1.60 21.98 9.30
CA ASP A 330 1.94 22.54 8.03
C ASP A 330 1.35 23.95 7.93
N SER A 331 1.08 24.62 9.07
CA SER A 331 0.51 25.97 9.17
C SER A 331 1.04 26.85 8.04
N ARG A 332 0.21 27.06 7.02
CA ARG A 332 0.55 27.77 5.79
C ARG A 332 0.34 29.26 5.96
N ILE A 333 -0.49 29.64 6.93
CA ILE A 333 -0.72 31.03 7.32
C ILE A 333 -0.70 31.15 8.84
N SER A 334 -0.14 32.25 9.35
CA SER A 334 -0.16 32.55 10.78
C SER A 334 -0.35 34.03 11.01
N ALA A 335 -1.03 34.36 12.11
CA ALA A 335 -1.33 35.74 12.48
C ALA A 335 -0.52 36.19 13.71
N GLY A 336 0.09 37.36 13.59
CA GLY A 336 0.42 38.18 14.76
C GLY A 336 -0.83 38.85 15.33
N LEU A 337 -0.67 40.01 15.98
CA LEU A 337 -1.84 40.80 16.38
C LEU A 337 -2.47 41.50 15.18
N LYS A 338 -1.68 42.23 14.40
CA LYS A 338 -2.18 43.06 13.30
C LYS A 338 -1.43 42.82 11.97
N TYR A 339 -0.77 41.68 11.86
CA TYR A 339 -0.04 41.26 10.67
C TYR A 339 -0.16 39.76 10.47
N TYR A 340 0.18 39.30 9.28
CA TYR A 340 0.12 37.90 8.88
C TYR A 340 1.39 37.52 8.13
N ILE A 341 1.71 36.24 8.20
CA ILE A 341 2.72 35.60 7.35
C ILE A 341 2.10 34.37 6.70
N ALA A 342 2.43 34.10 5.44
CA ALA A 342 1.96 32.92 4.73
C ALA A 342 3.02 32.36 3.78
N VAL A 343 2.99 31.04 3.56
CA VAL A 343 3.82 30.36 2.57
C VAL A 343 3.04 30.19 1.27
N ASP A 344 3.60 30.65 0.16
CA ASP A 344 3.14 30.30 -1.17
C ASP A 344 3.51 28.84 -1.46
N ASN A 345 2.51 27.97 -1.59
CA ASN A 345 2.69 26.54 -1.80
C ASN A 345 3.26 26.19 -3.19
N THR A 346 3.19 27.11 -4.15
CA THR A 346 3.75 26.90 -5.50
C THR A 346 5.25 27.22 -5.53
N THR A 347 5.64 28.36 -4.94
CA THR A 347 7.03 28.84 -5.02
C THR A 347 7.87 28.51 -3.79
N GLY A 348 7.23 28.17 -2.67
CA GLY A 348 7.89 28.09 -1.36
C GLY A 348 8.35 29.46 -0.86
N THR A 349 7.81 30.57 -1.37
CA THR A 349 8.16 31.90 -0.89
C THR A 349 7.29 32.25 0.31
N VAL A 350 7.88 32.77 1.39
CA VAL A 350 7.12 33.30 2.52
C VAL A 350 6.81 34.77 2.28
N TYR A 351 5.56 35.16 2.45
CA TYR A 351 5.10 36.53 2.35
C TYR A 351 4.60 37.04 3.71
N ALA A 352 4.74 38.35 3.94
CA ALA A 352 4.19 39.04 5.11
C ALA A 352 3.42 40.29 4.70
N TRP A 353 2.42 40.67 5.49
CA TRP A 353 1.66 41.92 5.34
C TRP A 353 1.04 42.39 6.65
N GLY A 354 0.59 43.64 6.70
CA GLY A 354 0.07 44.30 7.90
C GLY A 354 1.14 45.02 8.72
N ASP A 355 0.74 45.62 9.84
CA ASP A 355 1.59 46.34 10.78
C ASP A 355 1.48 45.76 12.18
N ASP A 356 2.45 46.02 13.03
CA ASP A 356 2.36 45.79 14.47
C ASP A 356 2.54 47.09 15.26
N THR A 357 2.36 48.27 14.66
CA THR A 357 2.52 49.53 15.40
C THR A 357 1.58 49.59 16.61
N CYS A 358 2.19 49.77 17.79
CA CYS A 358 1.58 49.67 19.11
C CYS A 358 0.73 50.89 19.51
N GLY A 359 0.03 51.51 18.56
CA GLY A 359 -0.89 52.61 18.83
C GLY A 359 -2.16 52.12 19.54
N GLY A 360 -2.19 52.19 20.88
CA GLY A 360 -3.44 52.23 21.66
C GLY A 360 -3.98 50.91 22.23
N ASP A 361 -3.16 49.89 22.49
CA ASP A 361 -3.63 48.66 23.14
C ASP A 361 -3.80 48.83 24.67
N ASN A 362 -5.05 48.89 25.11
CA ASN A 362 -5.42 49.03 26.54
C ASN A 362 -5.07 47.78 27.40
N TYR A 363 -4.45 46.74 26.83
CA TYR A 363 -4.06 45.50 27.53
C TYR A 363 -2.57 45.41 27.90
N GLY A 364 -1.90 46.56 27.92
CA GLY A 364 -0.58 46.70 28.52
C GLY A 364 0.49 46.94 27.47
N LYS A 365 0.72 48.24 27.22
CA LYS A 365 1.99 48.92 26.97
C LYS A 365 2.90 48.27 25.93
N CYS A 366 3.40 49.07 24.97
CA CYS A 366 4.82 49.03 24.61
C CYS A 366 5.61 48.81 25.91
N ASP A 367 6.10 47.60 26.19
CA ASP A 367 6.48 47.21 27.55
C ASP A 367 7.39 48.27 28.20
N THR A 368 6.85 49.11 29.09
CA THR A 368 7.57 50.23 29.71
C THR A 368 8.38 49.75 30.91
N ASN A 369 8.98 48.57 30.84
CA ASN A 369 9.92 48.11 31.86
C ASN A 369 11.37 48.38 31.46
N LEU A 370 11.67 49.66 31.24
CA LEU A 370 12.93 50.25 31.66
C LEU A 370 12.61 51.53 32.43
N GLN A 371 12.55 51.44 33.76
CA GLN A 371 12.60 52.62 34.63
C GLN A 371 14.01 53.26 34.62
N ASN A 372 14.60 53.50 33.44
CA ASN A 372 15.70 54.44 33.32
C ASN A 372 15.95 54.87 31.87
N SER A 373 16.16 56.18 31.72
CA SER A 373 16.58 56.94 30.54
C SER A 373 15.50 57.34 29.52
N ALA A 374 15.40 58.66 29.36
CA ALA A 374 14.65 59.34 28.32
C ALA A 374 15.23 59.00 26.93
N ALA A 375 14.33 58.87 25.95
CA ALA A 375 14.57 58.70 24.51
C ALA A 375 14.76 57.26 23.98
N VAL A 376 13.69 56.45 23.96
CA VAL A 376 13.36 55.55 22.84
C VAL A 376 11.84 55.33 22.85
N THR A 377 11.15 55.65 21.75
CA THR A 377 9.77 55.17 21.50
C THR A 377 9.89 53.70 21.12
N VAL A 378 9.57 52.78 22.03
CA VAL A 378 9.82 51.34 21.83
C VAL A 378 8.60 50.70 21.16
N GLY A 379 8.72 50.33 19.89
CA GLY A 379 7.71 49.58 19.14
C GLY A 379 7.69 48.07 19.44
N SER A 380 6.79 47.39 18.76
CA SER A 380 6.69 45.93 18.58
C SER A 380 7.96 45.32 17.98
N GLY A 381 8.10 44.00 18.07
CA GLY A 381 9.18 43.27 17.37
C GLY A 381 9.03 43.38 15.85
N PRO A 382 10.13 43.32 15.08
CA PRO A 382 10.05 43.51 13.64
C PRO A 382 9.33 42.34 12.96
N ILE A 383 8.36 42.66 12.09
CA ILE A 383 7.67 41.68 11.23
C ILE A 383 8.66 40.99 10.27
N TYR A 384 9.73 41.69 9.89
CA TYR A 384 10.77 41.19 8.99
C TYR A 384 12.10 40.95 9.71
N PRO A 385 12.89 39.94 9.30
CA PRO A 385 14.21 39.69 9.87
C PRO A 385 15.19 40.83 9.52
N ARG A 386 15.98 41.31 10.49
CA ARG A 386 17.02 42.34 10.27
C ARG A 386 18.24 41.67 9.63
N ILE A 387 18.81 42.24 8.57
CA ILE A 387 19.92 41.60 7.82
C ILE A 387 21.31 42.22 8.13
N SER A 388 21.39 43.45 8.68
CA SER A 388 22.66 44.04 9.15
C SER A 388 22.49 45.27 10.07
N ASP A 389 23.50 45.57 10.88
CA ASP A 389 23.51 46.69 11.85
C ASP A 389 24.35 47.90 11.41
N THR A 390 24.93 47.86 10.20
CA THR A 390 25.93 48.84 9.73
C THR A 390 25.37 49.91 8.79
N THR A 391 24.10 49.86 8.42
CA THR A 391 23.46 50.90 7.62
C THR A 391 22.78 51.94 8.52
N PRO A 392 23.05 53.24 8.33
CA PRO A 392 22.42 54.28 9.13
C PRO A 392 20.90 54.24 8.97
N GLU A 393 20.23 54.39 10.11
CA GLU A 393 18.78 54.48 10.28
C GLU A 393 18.15 55.28 9.13
N ASN A 394 17.07 54.74 8.54
CA ASN A 394 16.13 55.37 7.60
C ASN A 394 16.12 54.95 6.11
N THR A 395 16.72 53.82 5.69
CA THR A 395 16.40 53.23 4.35
C THR A 395 16.26 51.71 4.32
N THR A 396 16.53 51.01 5.43
CA THR A 396 16.42 49.53 5.52
C THR A 396 15.86 49.08 6.88
N HIS A 397 14.99 49.89 7.49
CA HIS A 397 13.99 49.34 8.40
C HIS A 397 12.95 48.63 7.54
N LEU A 398 13.03 47.32 7.43
CA LEU A 398 11.84 46.50 7.18
C LEU A 398 11.08 46.25 8.49
N GLY A 399 11.50 46.85 9.62
CA GLY A 399 10.96 46.63 10.95
C GLY A 399 9.86 47.59 11.43
N ASP A 400 9.34 48.48 10.58
CA ASP A 400 8.21 49.37 10.90
C ASP A 400 7.32 49.78 9.71
N ASN A 401 7.72 49.50 8.46
CA ASN A 401 6.89 49.76 7.29
C ASN A 401 6.07 48.53 6.93
N SER A 402 4.99 48.37 7.67
CA SER A 402 3.82 47.61 7.26
C SER A 402 3.41 47.92 5.84
N THR A 403 3.14 46.88 5.07
CA THR A 403 2.55 47.04 3.75
C THR A 403 1.16 46.45 3.76
N SER A 404 0.25 47.20 3.17
CA SER A 404 -1.09 46.72 2.89
C SER A 404 -1.12 45.68 1.78
N THR A 405 0.00 45.39 1.10
CA THR A 405 0.18 44.29 0.15
C THR A 405 1.11 43.21 0.72
N PRO A 406 0.94 41.92 0.41
CA PRO A 406 1.91 40.87 0.72
C PRO A 406 3.26 41.14 0.05
N ILE A 407 4.33 41.02 0.84
CA ILE A 407 5.72 41.20 0.38
C ILE A 407 6.55 39.97 0.72
N ALA A 408 7.34 39.53 -0.24
CA ALA A 408 8.22 38.37 -0.09
C ALA A 408 9.29 38.63 0.97
N MET A 409 9.49 37.65 1.85
CA MET A 409 10.54 37.67 2.85
C MET A 409 11.92 37.44 2.22
N PRO A 410 12.99 38.00 2.82
CA PRO A 410 14.36 37.86 2.33
C PRO A 410 14.88 36.42 2.44
N SER A 411 15.99 36.14 1.72
CA SER A 411 16.59 34.81 1.55
C SER A 411 17.15 34.13 2.81
N VAL A 412 16.92 34.71 3.99
CA VAL A 412 17.29 34.12 5.29
C VAL A 412 16.27 33.09 5.78
N VAL A 413 15.09 33.06 5.15
CA VAL A 413 14.10 31.99 5.32
C VAL A 413 14.68 30.67 4.80
N PRO A 414 14.42 29.53 5.46
CA PRO A 414 14.91 28.23 5.01
C PRO A 414 14.47 27.91 3.58
N THR A 415 15.26 27.11 2.87
CA THR A 415 14.85 26.54 1.59
C THR A 415 13.67 25.59 1.80
N SER A 416 12.66 25.67 0.94
CA SER A 416 11.42 24.86 1.04
C SER A 416 10.71 25.04 2.40
N PRO A 417 10.33 26.27 2.77
CA PRO A 417 9.53 26.49 3.96
C PRO A 417 8.18 25.78 3.82
N PHE A 418 7.70 25.21 4.91
CA PHE A 418 6.41 24.51 4.94
C PHE A 418 5.54 24.96 6.11
N GLN A 419 6.13 25.35 7.24
CA GLN A 419 5.38 25.81 8.40
C GLN A 419 5.79 27.24 8.76
N VAL A 420 4.79 28.10 8.96
CA VAL A 420 4.95 29.46 9.48
C VAL A 420 4.24 29.60 10.81
N GLN A 421 4.86 30.33 11.73
CA GLN A 421 4.29 30.65 13.03
C GLN A 421 4.58 32.11 13.38
N SER A 422 3.55 32.82 13.79
CA SER A 422 3.59 34.20 14.25
C SER A 422 2.78 34.34 15.53
N LYS A 423 3.35 35.05 16.49
CA LYS A 423 2.64 35.63 17.63
C LYS A 423 3.24 37.00 17.87
N ARG A 424 2.50 37.91 18.53
CA ARG A 424 2.88 39.31 18.87
C ARG A 424 4.30 39.72 18.45
N ASN A 425 5.34 39.27 19.16
CA ASN A 425 6.72 39.69 18.95
C ASN A 425 7.67 38.66 18.31
N THR A 426 7.21 37.43 18.03
CA THR A 426 8.08 36.33 17.59
C THR A 426 7.50 35.69 16.33
N ASN A 427 8.37 35.45 15.37
CA ASN A 427 8.04 34.81 14.10
C ASN A 427 9.02 33.67 13.85
N CYS A 428 8.54 32.56 13.30
CA CYS A 428 9.35 31.40 12.96
C CYS A 428 8.88 30.77 11.66
N VAL A 429 9.83 30.21 10.91
CA VAL A 429 9.59 29.42 9.70
C VAL A 429 10.41 28.15 9.78
N MET A 430 9.78 27.01 9.52
CA MET A 430 10.43 25.71 9.43
C MET A 430 10.45 25.22 7.97
N ASN A 431 11.51 24.48 7.60
CA ASN A 431 11.62 23.81 6.30
C ASN A 431 10.96 22.43 6.26
N SER A 432 10.59 21.96 5.07
CA SER A 432 9.83 20.71 4.88
C SER A 432 10.49 19.45 5.43
N THR A 433 11.81 19.45 5.63
CA THR A 433 12.56 18.35 6.28
C THR A 433 12.57 18.42 7.81
N ARG A 434 11.97 19.46 8.39
CA ARG A 434 11.79 19.69 9.83
C ARG A 434 13.08 19.71 10.65
N ASP A 435 14.18 20.12 10.03
CA ASP A 435 15.51 20.19 10.63
C ASP A 435 16.10 21.60 10.71
N ASN A 436 15.46 22.58 10.08
CA ASN A 436 15.89 23.96 10.12
C ASN A 436 14.69 24.88 10.39
N VAL A 437 14.70 25.50 11.58
CA VAL A 437 13.78 26.58 11.92
C VAL A 437 14.56 27.89 11.97
N THR A 438 14.13 28.87 11.18
CA THR A 438 14.59 30.25 11.29
C THR A 438 13.54 31.06 12.04
N CYS A 439 13.96 31.74 13.10
CA CYS A 439 13.09 32.63 13.86
C CYS A 439 13.67 34.04 13.94
N TRP A 440 12.78 35.03 14.06
CA TRP A 440 13.13 36.44 14.24
C TRP A 440 12.06 37.17 15.05
N GLY A 441 12.40 38.36 15.54
CA GLY A 441 11.49 39.16 16.36
C GLY A 441 12.19 39.76 17.57
N ARG A 442 11.41 40.24 18.55
CA ARG A 442 11.97 40.86 19.75
C ARG A 442 12.42 39.79 20.75
N ILE A 443 13.71 39.80 21.07
CA ILE A 443 14.29 39.02 22.17
C ILE A 443 14.82 39.99 23.21
N ASN A 444 14.24 39.99 24.41
CA ASN A 444 14.74 40.82 25.50
C ASN A 444 15.95 40.21 26.23
N TYR A 445 16.21 38.89 26.09
CA TYR A 445 17.23 38.16 26.86
C TYR A 445 17.81 36.94 26.12
N ASP A 446 19.07 36.59 26.40
CA ASP A 446 19.80 35.45 25.81
C ASP A 446 19.04 34.13 26.06
N ASN A 447 18.42 33.59 25.00
CA ASN A 447 17.50 32.45 25.07
C ASN A 447 18.21 31.09 25.15
N GLY A 448 19.55 31.05 25.01
CA GLY A 448 20.37 29.85 25.11
C GLY A 448 19.97 28.70 24.17
N TYR A 449 19.16 28.95 23.14
CA TYR A 449 18.70 27.96 22.16
C TYR A 449 18.84 28.54 20.74
N GLY A 450 19.86 28.06 20.00
CA GLY A 450 20.29 28.60 18.71
C GLY A 450 21.48 29.57 18.80
N THR A 451 22.09 29.88 17.66
CA THR A 451 23.20 30.85 17.57
C THR A 451 22.64 32.24 17.26
N MET A 452 22.66 33.15 18.23
CA MET A 452 22.28 34.54 17.96
C MET A 452 23.36 35.26 17.16
N ASN A 453 22.96 35.86 16.04
CA ASN A 453 23.77 36.88 15.37
C ASN A 453 23.32 38.28 15.81
N SER A 454 24.08 39.32 15.45
CA SER A 454 23.81 40.70 15.84
C SER A 454 22.52 41.29 15.24
N SER A 455 21.78 40.53 14.43
CA SER A 455 20.62 40.97 13.65
C SER A 455 19.27 40.38 14.09
N SER A 456 19.14 39.89 15.33
CA SER A 456 17.87 39.39 15.91
C SER A 456 17.23 38.21 15.14
N ILE A 457 18.05 37.45 14.41
CA ILE A 457 17.68 36.17 13.78
C ILE A 457 18.36 35.05 14.56
N TRP A 458 17.65 33.97 14.80
CA TRP A 458 18.22 32.76 15.37
C TRP A 458 17.74 31.52 14.62
N ASN A 459 18.68 30.62 14.36
CA ASN A 459 18.44 29.37 13.66
C ASN A 459 18.52 28.21 14.64
N LEU A 460 17.54 27.32 14.55
CA LEU A 460 17.47 26.07 15.29
C LEU A 460 17.75 24.94 14.29
N LEU A 461 19.00 24.45 14.28
CA LEU A 461 19.43 23.34 13.43
C LEU A 461 19.37 22.02 14.20
N HIS A 462 18.70 21.03 13.60
CA HIS A 462 18.47 19.70 14.18
C HIS A 462 18.74 18.60 13.14
N SER A 463 18.56 17.33 13.51
CA SER A 463 18.54 16.24 12.53
C SER A 463 17.22 16.24 11.74
N ALA A 464 17.24 15.81 10.48
CA ALA A 464 16.04 15.60 9.66
C ALA A 464 14.94 14.85 10.42
N GLY A 465 13.73 15.40 10.42
CA GLY A 465 12.57 14.83 11.10
C GLY A 465 12.64 14.86 12.63
N ALA A 466 13.51 15.68 13.25
CA ALA A 466 13.61 15.75 14.70
C ALA A 466 12.34 16.28 15.37
N PHE A 467 11.58 17.13 14.67
CA PHE A 467 10.34 17.71 15.18
C PHE A 467 9.15 17.28 14.34
N TYR A 468 8.04 17.01 15.03
CA TYR A 468 6.75 16.94 14.37
C TYR A 468 6.15 18.33 14.17
N ASP A 469 6.37 19.24 15.11
CA ASP A 469 5.63 20.49 15.13
C ASP A 469 6.28 21.56 16.05
N LEU A 470 5.90 22.83 15.84
CA LEU A 470 6.47 24.01 16.50
C LEU A 470 5.37 24.96 16.96
N VAL A 471 5.32 25.29 18.25
CA VAL A 471 4.57 26.46 18.76
C VAL A 471 5.51 27.57 19.14
N ILE A 472 5.03 28.80 18.97
CA ILE A 472 5.67 29.97 19.56
C ILE A 472 4.69 30.71 20.45
N HIS A 473 5.23 31.38 21.45
CA HIS A 473 4.51 32.30 22.32
C HIS A 473 5.28 33.64 22.34
N ARG A 474 4.90 34.57 23.23
CA ARG A 474 5.32 35.98 23.18
C ARG A 474 6.84 36.19 22.95
N GLU A 475 7.68 35.47 23.67
CA GLU A 475 9.16 35.59 23.64
C GLU A 475 9.82 34.21 23.79
N GLY A 476 9.29 33.20 23.11
CA GLY A 476 9.76 31.83 23.23
C GLY A 476 8.92 30.87 22.40
N GLY A 477 9.17 29.58 22.60
CA GLY A 477 8.44 28.54 21.87
C GLY A 477 8.74 27.16 22.43
N CYS A 478 8.01 26.19 21.93
CA CYS A 478 8.23 24.79 22.20
C CYS A 478 8.08 23.98 20.92
N ALA A 479 8.87 22.92 20.79
CA ALA A 479 8.79 21.97 19.71
C ALA A 479 8.26 20.63 20.24
N LEU A 480 7.39 20.01 19.46
CA LEU A 480 7.02 18.61 19.62
C LEU A 480 8.06 17.76 18.90
N ASN A 481 8.78 16.95 19.66
CA ASN A 481 9.83 16.07 19.15
C ASN A 481 9.23 14.80 18.51
N ALA A 482 10.01 14.16 17.63
CA ALA A 482 9.63 12.90 16.98
C ALA A 482 9.34 11.74 17.95
N ASP A 483 9.90 11.79 19.15
CA ASP A 483 9.66 10.82 20.22
C ASP A 483 8.42 11.17 21.08
N ARG A 484 7.60 12.12 20.64
CA ARG A 484 6.39 12.63 21.33
C ARG A 484 6.68 13.29 22.69
N THR A 485 7.90 13.77 22.90
CA THR A 485 8.24 14.67 24.02
C THR A 485 8.22 16.13 23.59
N VAL A 486 8.26 17.06 24.55
CA VAL A 486 8.23 18.51 24.27
C VAL A 486 9.51 19.19 24.72
N SER A 487 10.00 20.10 23.89
CA SER A 487 11.23 20.86 24.09
C SER A 487 10.94 22.37 24.03
N CYS A 488 11.10 23.09 25.14
CA CYS A 488 10.76 24.50 25.29
C CYS A 488 11.99 25.42 25.49
N TRP A 489 11.88 26.67 25.04
CA TRP A 489 12.90 27.72 25.22
C TRP A 489 12.27 29.12 25.34
N GLY A 490 13.10 30.12 25.66
CA GLY A 490 12.66 31.52 25.68
C GLY A 490 12.16 31.98 27.05
N TYR A 491 11.06 32.72 27.12
CA TYR A 491 10.54 33.31 28.36
C TYR A 491 9.66 32.36 29.19
N GLY A 492 10.09 32.03 30.42
CA GLY A 492 9.36 31.12 31.32
C GLY A 492 8.89 31.74 32.64
N GLN A 493 8.72 33.06 32.77
CA GLN A 493 8.37 33.68 34.07
C GLN A 493 7.01 33.22 34.63
N TYR A 494 6.08 32.84 33.75
CA TYR A 494 4.80 32.26 34.14
C TYR A 494 4.83 30.73 34.21
N GLY A 495 5.99 30.09 34.04
CA GLY A 495 6.11 28.64 34.05
C GLY A 495 5.81 27.98 32.70
N ALA A 496 5.86 28.73 31.60
CA ALA A 496 5.63 28.25 30.23
C ALA A 496 6.54 27.08 29.80
N TYR A 497 7.64 26.82 30.52
CA TYR A 497 8.48 25.64 30.31
C TYR A 497 7.86 24.33 30.79
N GLY A 498 6.98 24.37 31.80
CA GLY A 498 6.34 23.17 32.37
C GLY A 498 7.29 22.18 33.08
N ASP A 499 8.53 22.55 33.38
CA ASP A 499 9.52 21.71 34.08
C ASP A 499 9.66 22.04 35.58
N GLY A 500 8.81 22.93 36.09
CA GLY A 500 8.87 23.44 37.46
C GLY A 500 9.77 24.65 37.66
N THR A 501 10.51 25.07 36.62
CA THR A 501 11.37 26.26 36.68
C THR A 501 10.63 27.53 36.26
N LEU A 502 11.14 28.68 36.69
CA LEU A 502 10.59 30.00 36.38
C LEU A 502 11.71 30.95 35.95
N GLY A 503 11.33 31.97 35.18
CA GLY A 503 12.21 33.07 34.78
C GLY A 503 12.87 32.83 33.42
N TYR A 504 14.04 33.43 33.23
CA TYR A 504 14.86 33.23 32.04
C TYR A 504 16.02 32.32 32.39
N THR A 505 16.03 31.11 31.86
CA THR A 505 17.10 30.15 32.09
C THR A 505 17.62 29.63 30.77
N ALA A 506 18.94 29.70 30.58
CA ALA A 506 19.59 29.19 29.38
C ALA A 506 19.36 27.67 29.20
N GLY A 507 19.29 27.25 27.94
CA GLY A 507 19.15 25.86 27.52
C GLY A 507 17.71 25.38 27.38
N LEU A 508 17.56 24.23 26.71
CA LEU A 508 16.27 23.59 26.45
C LEU A 508 15.63 23.06 27.73
N LYS A 509 14.32 23.26 27.84
CA LYS A 509 13.49 22.76 28.95
C LYS A 509 12.58 21.67 28.47
N THR A 510 12.37 20.67 29.31
CA THR A 510 11.57 19.49 28.96
C THR A 510 10.51 19.33 30.03
N PRO A 511 9.26 19.76 29.77
CA PRO A 511 8.16 19.48 30.68
C PRO A 511 8.03 17.97 30.90
N SER A 512 7.58 17.57 32.09
CA SER A 512 7.38 16.16 32.44
C SER A 512 6.10 15.60 31.81
N ILE A 513 5.99 15.68 30.49
CA ILE A 513 4.87 15.18 29.68
C ILE A 513 5.41 14.41 28.46
N THR A 514 4.76 13.30 28.14
CA THR A 514 5.14 12.39 27.04
C THR A 514 3.91 12.00 26.26
N ASN A 515 4.10 11.35 25.11
CA ASN A 515 3.03 10.91 24.23
C ASN A 515 2.17 12.06 23.68
N VAL A 516 2.76 13.24 23.54
CA VAL A 516 2.09 14.40 22.95
C VAL A 516 1.77 14.12 21.48
N VAL A 517 0.54 14.43 21.08
CA VAL A 517 0.07 14.35 19.69
C VAL A 517 -0.22 15.73 19.10
N ASP A 518 -0.58 16.70 19.93
CA ASP A 518 -0.76 18.09 19.51
C ASP A 518 -0.32 19.05 20.63
N LEU A 519 0.15 20.22 20.26
CA LEU A 519 0.69 21.26 21.13
C LEU A 519 0.04 22.60 20.77
N ALA A 520 -0.15 23.49 21.73
CA ALA A 520 -0.66 24.83 21.48
C ALA A 520 0.00 25.81 22.43
N ALA A 521 0.16 27.05 21.98
CA ALA A 521 0.69 28.12 22.81
C ALA A 521 -0.17 29.38 22.69
N GLY A 522 -0.66 29.83 23.85
CA GLY A 522 -1.23 31.14 24.01
C GLY A 522 -0.16 32.20 24.20
N GLN A 523 -0.44 33.25 24.99
CA GLN A 523 0.55 34.31 25.21
C GLN A 523 1.72 33.84 26.08
N ASP A 524 1.40 33.17 27.19
CA ASP A 524 2.34 32.74 28.24
C ASP A 524 1.88 31.42 28.90
N HIS A 525 0.97 30.70 28.26
CA HIS A 525 0.49 29.38 28.63
C HIS A 525 0.58 28.43 27.44
N LEU A 526 0.75 27.16 27.73
CA LEU A 526 0.80 26.10 26.74
C LEU A 526 -0.18 25.02 27.11
N CYS A 527 -0.68 24.35 26.09
CA CYS A 527 -1.55 23.20 26.24
C CYS A 527 -1.16 22.12 25.24
N THR A 528 -1.50 20.88 25.55
CA THR A 528 -1.20 19.75 24.70
C THR A 528 -2.30 18.71 24.79
N VAL A 529 -2.50 17.98 23.70
CA VAL A 529 -3.25 16.72 23.68
C VAL A 529 -2.23 15.59 23.67
N VAL A 530 -2.46 14.57 24.49
CA VAL A 530 -1.68 13.32 24.48
C VAL A 530 -2.46 12.20 23.80
N ASP A 531 -1.78 11.12 23.42
CA ASP A 531 -2.33 10.02 22.60
C ASP A 531 -3.55 9.28 23.18
N ASN A 532 -3.83 9.45 24.46
CA ASN A 532 -5.06 8.94 25.10
C ASN A 532 -6.25 9.92 25.02
N GLY A 533 -6.12 11.01 24.25
CA GLY A 533 -7.15 12.03 24.02
C GLY A 533 -7.39 13.00 25.18
N THR A 534 -6.57 12.97 26.23
CA THR A 534 -6.65 13.95 27.33
C THR A 534 -5.80 15.19 27.05
N ALA A 535 -6.22 16.34 27.59
CA ALA A 535 -5.50 17.60 27.46
C ALA A 535 -4.79 17.99 28.76
N TRP A 536 -3.62 18.60 28.63
CA TRP A 536 -2.80 19.11 29.74
C TRP A 536 -2.32 20.51 29.43
N CYS A 537 -2.39 21.43 30.39
CA CYS A 537 -1.96 22.81 30.23
C CYS A 537 -0.98 23.23 31.31
N TRP A 538 -0.15 24.24 31.05
CA TRP A 538 0.73 24.87 32.03
C TRP A 538 1.06 26.32 31.63
N GLY A 539 1.70 27.04 32.53
CA GLY A 539 2.07 28.44 32.37
C GLY A 539 1.08 29.37 33.07
N ARG A 540 0.82 30.52 32.45
CA ARG A 540 -0.05 31.58 32.99
C ARG A 540 -1.49 31.12 33.15
N ASP A 541 -2.12 31.51 34.26
CA ASP A 541 -3.50 31.15 34.60
C ASP A 541 -4.21 32.30 35.32
N GLN A 542 -4.23 33.48 34.71
CA GLN A 542 -4.84 34.68 35.29
C GLN A 542 -6.31 34.86 34.89
N GLN A 543 -6.75 34.12 33.87
CA GLN A 543 -8.06 34.15 33.22
C GLN A 543 -8.53 32.71 32.99
N ASP A 544 -8.09 31.80 33.86
CA ASP A 544 -8.49 30.40 33.91
C ASP A 544 -8.20 29.59 32.62
N GLN A 545 -7.21 30.03 31.84
CA GLN A 545 -6.84 29.45 30.55
C GLN A 545 -6.23 28.05 30.62
N LEU A 546 -5.95 27.52 31.82
CA LEU A 546 -5.47 26.15 32.01
C LEU A 546 -6.60 25.11 32.08
N GLY A 547 -7.85 25.52 32.38
CA GLY A 547 -9.00 24.61 32.35
C GLY A 547 -8.96 23.50 33.42
N ASP A 548 -8.22 23.69 34.51
CA ASP A 548 -7.98 22.72 35.58
C ASP A 548 -8.94 22.87 36.77
N ASN A 549 -9.84 23.85 36.74
CA ASN A 549 -10.78 24.22 37.81
C ASN A 549 -10.08 24.40 39.18
N ALA A 550 -8.82 24.87 39.15
CA ALA A 550 -8.04 25.11 40.35
C ALA A 550 -8.07 26.58 40.76
N ALA A 551 -8.21 26.84 42.07
CA ALA A 551 -8.01 28.18 42.62
C ALA A 551 -6.49 28.49 42.70
N ASN A 552 -5.90 28.81 41.54
CA ASN A 552 -4.47 29.04 41.42
C ASN A 552 -4.06 30.36 42.11
N SER A 553 -3.73 30.30 43.40
CA SER A 553 -3.35 31.47 44.23
C SER A 553 -2.19 32.33 43.70
N ASN A 554 -1.40 31.79 42.76
CA ASN A 554 -0.29 32.49 42.09
C ASN A 554 -0.57 32.82 40.62
N ASN A 555 -1.80 32.56 40.14
CA ASN A 555 -2.28 32.75 38.77
C ASN A 555 -1.39 32.11 37.69
N ARG A 556 -0.82 30.94 37.98
CA ARG A 556 0.01 30.14 37.07
C ARG A 556 0.22 28.72 37.59
N SER A 557 0.59 27.81 36.70
CA SER A 557 1.22 26.52 37.01
C SER A 557 2.54 26.36 36.27
N SER A 558 3.63 26.01 36.96
CA SER A 558 4.93 25.73 36.33
C SER A 558 5.12 24.26 35.92
N LEU A 559 4.11 23.43 36.12
CA LEU A 559 4.08 22.02 35.72
C LEU A 559 2.78 21.75 34.95
N PRO A 560 2.77 20.79 34.00
CA PRO A 560 1.55 20.32 33.36
C PRO A 560 0.48 19.94 34.39
N VAL A 561 -0.70 20.54 34.25
CA VAL A 561 -1.92 20.20 34.99
C VAL A 561 -2.94 19.63 34.01
N ALA A 562 -3.71 18.65 34.47
CA ALA A 562 -4.73 18.02 33.64
C ALA A 562 -5.92 18.97 33.47
N VAL A 563 -6.40 19.10 32.24
CA VAL A 563 -7.67 19.77 31.96
C VAL A 563 -8.80 18.89 32.50
N VAL A 564 -9.75 19.48 33.22
CA VAL A 564 -10.84 18.74 33.87
C VAL A 564 -12.06 18.57 32.95
N GLY A 565 -13.06 17.83 33.39
CA GLY A 565 -14.33 17.63 32.66
C GLY A 565 -14.55 16.22 32.11
N GLY A 566 -13.56 15.33 32.23
CA GLY A 566 -13.70 13.92 31.85
C GLY A 566 -13.76 13.67 30.33
N ILE A 567 -13.30 14.65 29.54
CA ILE A 567 -13.19 14.55 28.08
C ILE A 567 -11.83 13.92 27.77
N SER A 568 -11.84 12.81 27.03
CA SER A 568 -10.64 12.01 26.75
C SER A 568 -10.56 11.59 25.27
N ASN A 569 -11.13 12.41 24.41
CA ASN A 569 -11.19 12.20 22.97
C ASN A 569 -10.85 13.49 22.22
N PHE A 570 -10.07 14.38 22.86
CA PHE A 570 -9.49 15.53 22.17
C PHE A 570 -8.48 15.06 21.14
N ILE A 571 -8.45 15.78 20.03
CA ILE A 571 -7.63 15.46 18.87
C ILE A 571 -6.82 16.64 18.34
N GLN A 572 -7.30 17.85 18.62
CA GLN A 572 -6.61 19.09 18.33
C GLN A 572 -6.78 20.02 19.52
N ILE A 573 -5.78 20.84 19.80
CA ILE A 573 -5.85 21.93 20.75
C ILE A 573 -5.25 23.19 20.15
N GLU A 574 -5.90 24.33 20.41
CA GLU A 574 -5.47 25.63 19.95
C GLU A 574 -5.54 26.64 21.10
N ALA A 575 -4.57 27.56 21.11
CA ALA A 575 -4.49 28.58 22.12
C ALA A 575 -4.02 29.91 21.52
N TYR A 576 -4.66 30.99 21.95
CA TYR A 576 -4.22 32.34 21.64
C TYR A 576 -4.54 33.27 22.80
N SER A 577 -3.63 34.19 23.11
CA SER A 577 -3.76 35.14 24.21
C SER A 577 -4.04 34.43 25.55
N GLN A 578 -5.30 34.37 25.98
CA GLN A 578 -5.80 33.79 27.24
C GLN A 578 -6.97 32.81 27.01
N THR A 579 -7.14 32.32 25.79
CA THR A 579 -8.23 31.43 25.39
C THR A 579 -7.64 30.14 24.85
N THR A 580 -8.25 29.03 25.22
CA THR A 580 -7.89 27.69 24.75
C THR A 580 -9.14 27.01 24.24
N CYS A 581 -9.06 26.37 23.08
CA CYS A 581 -10.12 25.52 22.53
C CYS A 581 -9.52 24.19 22.09
N ALA A 582 -10.31 23.13 22.18
CA ALA A 582 -9.93 21.81 21.71
C ALA A 582 -11.07 21.17 20.92
N LEU A 583 -10.70 20.46 19.86
CA LEU A 583 -11.61 19.68 19.01
C LEU A 583 -11.57 18.23 19.49
N THR A 584 -12.74 17.59 19.53
CA THR A 584 -12.86 16.16 19.80
C THR A 584 -13.08 15.36 18.51
N ASP A 585 -12.75 14.07 18.53
CA ASP A 585 -12.91 13.15 17.39
C ASP A 585 -14.35 13.13 16.81
N ASN A 586 -15.35 13.31 17.65
CA ASN A 586 -16.76 13.36 17.24
C ASN A 586 -17.19 14.71 16.62
N GLY A 587 -16.26 15.62 16.31
CA GLY A 587 -16.53 16.89 15.64
C GLY A 587 -17.09 18.00 16.54
N THR A 588 -17.04 17.85 17.88
CA THR A 588 -17.43 18.92 18.83
C THR A 588 -16.24 19.74 19.30
N ILE A 589 -16.46 21.01 19.61
CA ILE A 589 -15.41 21.92 20.11
C ILE A 589 -15.70 22.31 21.56
N TRP A 590 -14.66 22.35 22.37
CA TRP A 590 -14.72 22.74 23.78
C TRP A 590 -13.69 23.84 24.06
N CYS A 591 -14.12 24.95 24.64
CA CYS A 591 -13.27 26.10 24.93
C CYS A 591 -13.27 26.45 26.42
N TRP A 592 -12.18 27.05 26.89
CA TRP A 592 -12.03 27.58 28.25
C TRP A 592 -11.08 28.77 28.29
N GLY A 593 -11.02 29.43 29.45
CA GLY A 593 -10.27 30.66 29.68
C GLY A 593 -11.13 31.92 29.55
N ALA A 594 -10.53 32.99 29.01
CA ALA A 594 -11.19 34.29 28.86
C ALA A 594 -12.40 34.23 27.92
N ASN A 595 -13.48 34.94 28.25
CA ASN A 595 -14.74 34.98 27.50
C ASN A 595 -15.38 36.39 27.44
N THR A 596 -14.68 37.44 27.84
CA THR A 596 -15.23 38.81 27.81
C THR A 596 -15.59 39.29 26.40
N ASN A 597 -14.93 38.74 25.37
CA ASN A 597 -15.25 38.96 23.96
C ASN A 597 -16.20 37.89 23.39
N ARG A 598 -16.71 36.96 24.22
CA ARG A 598 -17.56 35.82 23.84
C ARG A 598 -16.83 34.71 23.06
N GLN A 599 -15.51 34.68 23.16
CA GLN A 599 -14.65 33.80 22.37
C GLN A 599 -14.74 32.32 22.77
N LEU A 600 -15.48 31.96 23.82
CA LEU A 600 -15.78 30.55 24.14
C LEU A 600 -16.98 29.97 23.39
N GLY A 601 -17.81 30.81 22.74
CA GLY A 601 -18.91 30.31 21.90
C GLY A 601 -20.02 29.55 22.66
N ASP A 602 -20.05 29.67 23.99
CA ASP A 602 -20.96 28.94 24.89
C ASP A 602 -22.30 29.67 25.12
N GLY A 603 -22.56 30.74 24.37
CA GLY A 603 -23.71 31.62 24.54
C GLY A 603 -23.55 32.67 25.65
N THR A 604 -22.43 32.70 26.36
CA THR A 604 -22.20 33.61 27.49
C THR A 604 -21.04 34.60 27.23
N THR A 605 -20.71 35.39 28.26
CA THR A 605 -19.52 36.26 28.32
C THR A 605 -18.69 35.98 29.58
N THR A 606 -18.91 34.82 30.21
CA THR A 606 -18.28 34.48 31.50
C THR A 606 -17.06 33.62 31.24
N ASP A 607 -15.92 34.01 31.81
CA ASP A 607 -14.68 33.22 31.78
C ASP A 607 -14.93 31.83 32.37
N ARG A 608 -14.21 30.82 31.90
CA ARG A 608 -14.41 29.43 32.32
C ARG A 608 -13.08 28.79 32.70
N ASP A 609 -13.03 28.26 33.90
CA ASP A 609 -11.92 27.49 34.45
C ASP A 609 -11.99 25.99 34.14
N TYR A 610 -12.92 25.59 33.28
CA TYR A 610 -13.06 24.24 32.75
C TYR A 610 -13.61 24.29 31.31
N PRO A 611 -13.40 23.24 30.49
CA PRO A 611 -13.92 23.18 29.13
C PRO A 611 -15.46 23.29 29.09
N VAL A 612 -15.96 24.22 28.27
CA VAL A 612 -17.37 24.33 27.92
C VAL A 612 -17.57 24.08 26.43
N GLN A 613 -18.62 23.36 26.08
CA GLN A 613 -18.90 23.05 24.69
C GLN A 613 -19.37 24.30 23.93
N VAL A 614 -18.78 24.52 22.75
CA VAL A 614 -19.23 25.53 21.79
C VAL A 614 -20.62 25.14 21.26
N GLN A 615 -21.54 26.10 21.20
CA GLN A 615 -22.91 25.81 20.76
C GLN A 615 -22.99 25.58 19.24
N ASN A 616 -23.86 24.66 18.83
CA ASN A 616 -24.24 24.45 17.42
C ASN A 616 -23.08 24.05 16.47
N ILE A 617 -22.07 23.35 16.98
CA ILE A 617 -20.99 22.71 16.20
C ILE A 617 -20.96 21.21 16.56
N THR A 618 -21.08 20.36 15.54
CA THR A 618 -21.12 18.90 15.71
C THR A 618 -20.32 18.12 14.66
N ASP A 619 -19.72 18.82 13.71
CA ASP A 619 -19.05 18.29 12.52
C ASP A 619 -17.79 19.09 12.17
N ALA A 620 -17.15 19.69 13.18
CA ALA A 620 -15.90 20.41 12.98
C ALA A 620 -14.77 19.45 12.62
N LEU A 621 -13.94 19.89 11.66
CA LEU A 621 -12.72 19.21 11.27
C LEU A 621 -11.47 19.92 11.78
N ASP A 622 -11.54 21.24 11.97
CA ASP A 622 -10.47 22.04 12.56
C ASP A 622 -11.08 23.14 13.43
N VAL A 623 -10.36 23.51 14.49
CA VAL A 623 -10.60 24.72 15.29
C VAL A 623 -9.42 25.67 15.17
N TYR A 624 -9.70 26.98 15.21
CA TYR A 624 -8.71 28.04 15.14
C TYR A 624 -9.02 29.11 16.19
N VAL A 625 -7.99 29.61 16.87
CA VAL A 625 -8.14 30.60 17.96
C VAL A 625 -7.23 31.81 17.71
N GLY A 626 -7.77 33.01 17.88
CA GLY A 626 -7.04 34.28 17.83
C GLY A 626 -7.38 35.22 18.98
N ASP A 627 -7.09 36.51 18.81
CA ASP A 627 -7.32 37.52 19.86
C ASP A 627 -8.81 37.85 20.02
N GLY A 628 -9.49 37.07 20.87
CA GLY A 628 -10.91 37.25 21.18
C GLY A 628 -11.88 36.75 20.11
N THR A 629 -11.38 36.03 19.09
CA THR A 629 -12.19 35.39 18.03
C THR A 629 -11.72 33.94 17.89
N ALA A 630 -12.65 33.04 17.63
CA ALA A 630 -12.36 31.66 17.26
C ALA A 630 -13.22 31.24 16.06
N CYS A 631 -12.72 30.30 15.28
CA CYS A 631 -13.41 29.76 14.11
C CYS A 631 -13.29 28.25 14.05
N ALA A 632 -14.20 27.61 13.32
CA ALA A 632 -14.22 26.19 13.07
C ALA A 632 -14.52 25.90 11.60
N ALA A 633 -13.67 25.10 10.95
CA ALA A 633 -13.97 24.57 9.63
C ALA A 633 -14.90 23.36 9.80
N VAL A 634 -16.06 23.41 9.15
CA VAL A 634 -17.13 22.40 9.25
C VAL A 634 -17.53 21.93 7.85
N ASN A 635 -18.44 20.95 7.75
CA ASN A 635 -18.96 20.46 6.47
C ASN A 635 -17.83 20.15 5.46
N LYS A 636 -16.89 19.29 5.84
CA LYS A 636 -15.73 18.91 4.99
C LYS A 636 -14.83 20.09 4.62
N ARG A 637 -14.67 21.06 5.54
CA ARG A 637 -13.95 22.33 5.33
C ARG A 637 -14.55 23.21 4.24
N LEU A 638 -15.78 22.95 3.78
CA LEU A 638 -16.44 23.80 2.79
C LEU A 638 -17.11 25.02 3.42
N ASP A 639 -17.37 24.96 4.74
CA ASP A 639 -17.96 26.06 5.50
C ASP A 639 -17.06 26.45 6.67
N LEU A 640 -17.04 27.74 6.99
CA LEU A 640 -16.36 28.28 8.17
C LEU A 640 -17.37 28.95 9.10
N LYS A 641 -17.31 28.62 10.39
CA LYS A 641 -18.11 29.25 11.43
C LYS A 641 -17.21 29.96 12.42
N CYS A 642 -17.47 31.24 12.69
CA CYS A 642 -16.67 32.05 13.62
C CYS A 642 -17.53 32.62 14.76
N TRP A 643 -16.92 32.87 15.92
CA TRP A 643 -17.55 33.48 17.09
C TRP A 643 -16.54 34.31 17.89
N GLY A 644 -17.04 35.06 18.86
CA GLY A 644 -16.24 35.95 19.68
C GLY A 644 -16.47 37.42 19.31
N ASN A 645 -15.38 38.14 19.06
CA ASN A 645 -15.37 39.58 18.88
C ASN A 645 -16.05 40.04 17.58
N TYR A 646 -15.95 41.32 17.24
CA TYR A 646 -16.54 41.89 16.02
C TYR A 646 -15.82 41.47 14.73
N TYR A 647 -16.52 41.66 13.60
CA TYR A 647 -16.10 41.33 12.22
C TYR A 647 -15.86 39.83 11.97
N LEU A 648 -16.86 39.01 12.28
CA LEU A 648 -16.80 37.56 12.13
C LEU A 648 -16.93 37.07 10.68
N GLY A 649 -17.14 37.97 9.72
CA GLY A 649 -17.25 37.61 8.30
C GLY A 649 -18.68 37.33 7.84
N ASP A 650 -19.67 37.50 8.70
CA ASP A 650 -21.10 37.24 8.49
C ASP A 650 -21.86 38.46 7.92
N ASP A 651 -21.16 39.44 7.34
CA ASP A 651 -21.64 40.79 6.97
C ASP A 651 -22.12 41.64 8.17
N SER A 652 -21.88 41.19 9.41
CA SER A 652 -22.11 41.97 10.62
C SER A 652 -20.83 42.65 11.11
N SER A 653 -21.00 43.69 11.94
CA SER A 653 -19.93 44.31 12.73
C SER A 653 -20.08 44.01 14.22
N THR A 654 -20.96 43.08 14.61
CA THR A 654 -21.23 42.75 16.00
C THR A 654 -20.46 41.50 16.43
N ALA A 655 -20.07 41.47 17.70
CA ALA A 655 -19.61 40.26 18.37
C ALA A 655 -20.74 39.23 18.50
N SER A 656 -20.40 37.95 18.57
CA SER A 656 -21.35 36.85 18.75
C SER A 656 -20.86 35.84 19.79
N SER A 657 -21.74 35.44 20.72
CA SER A 657 -21.46 34.38 21.70
C SER A 657 -21.81 32.98 21.23
N THR A 658 -22.28 32.86 19.99
CA THR A 658 -22.52 31.58 19.33
C THR A 658 -21.92 31.63 17.92
N PRO A 659 -21.48 30.50 17.36
CA PRO A 659 -20.94 30.44 16.01
C PRO A 659 -21.90 31.00 14.96
N VAL A 660 -21.38 31.90 14.11
CA VAL A 660 -22.05 32.42 12.91
C VAL A 660 -21.33 31.93 11.67
N THR A 661 -22.06 31.72 10.58
CA THR A 661 -21.46 31.30 9.31
C THR A 661 -20.81 32.50 8.63
N VAL A 662 -19.57 32.32 8.18
CA VAL A 662 -18.86 33.32 7.37
C VAL A 662 -19.54 33.42 6.00
N THR A 663 -19.88 34.64 5.59
CA THR A 663 -20.57 34.92 4.34
C THR A 663 -19.57 35.17 3.21
N GLU A 664 -19.79 34.47 2.11
CA GLU A 664 -19.07 34.67 0.86
C GLU A 664 -19.81 35.67 -0.01
N THR A 665 -19.30 36.89 -0.15
CA THR A 665 -19.94 37.83 -1.08
C THR A 665 -19.52 37.56 -2.52
N ASN A 666 -18.34 36.98 -2.79
CA ASN A 666 -17.82 36.76 -4.16
C ASN A 666 -16.70 35.67 -4.27
N GLY A 667 -16.94 34.43 -3.84
CA GLY A 667 -16.12 33.30 -4.30
C GLY A 667 -15.10 32.74 -3.31
N TRP A 668 -15.57 32.19 -2.19
CA TRP A 668 -14.98 30.92 -1.79
C TRP A 668 -15.47 29.92 -2.84
N GLY A 669 -16.75 29.54 -2.89
CA GLY A 669 -17.28 28.64 -3.92
C GLY A 669 -17.13 27.15 -3.56
N SER A 670 -17.97 26.29 -4.15
CA SER A 670 -18.14 24.90 -3.69
C SER A 670 -16.94 23.97 -3.92
N THR A 671 -15.86 24.46 -4.53
CA THR A 671 -14.63 23.69 -4.82
C THR A 671 -13.47 24.06 -3.89
N TYR A 672 -13.67 25.00 -2.96
CA TYR A 672 -12.61 25.49 -2.09
C TYR A 672 -12.85 25.05 -0.64
N THR A 673 -11.75 24.72 0.02
CA THR A 673 -11.68 24.19 1.37
C THR A 673 -10.91 25.14 2.28
N PHE A 674 -11.39 25.33 3.51
CA PHE A 674 -10.73 26.08 4.59
C PHE A 674 -9.59 25.22 5.12
N ASP A 675 -8.53 25.13 4.33
CA ASP A 675 -7.37 24.31 4.64
C ASP A 675 -6.60 24.91 5.82
N ASP A 676 -6.42 26.23 5.89
CA ASP A 676 -5.81 26.85 7.08
C ASP A 676 -6.43 28.21 7.37
N VAL A 677 -6.52 28.60 8.64
CA VAL A 677 -7.13 29.86 9.07
C VAL A 677 -6.30 30.50 10.18
N ALA A 678 -5.81 31.70 9.90
CA ALA A 678 -5.12 32.52 10.87
C ALA A 678 -6.03 33.64 11.38
N ILE A 679 -6.06 33.84 12.69
CA ILE A 679 -6.91 34.84 13.35
C ILE A 679 -6.03 35.83 14.11
N GLY A 680 -6.00 37.07 13.63
CA GLY A 680 -5.37 38.18 14.32
C GLY A 680 -6.33 38.93 15.25
N GLN A 681 -5.99 40.17 15.56
CA GLN A 681 -6.85 41.08 16.29
C GLN A 681 -7.95 41.61 15.37
N ALA A 682 -9.18 41.13 15.61
CA ALA A 682 -10.38 41.52 14.88
C ALA A 682 -10.25 41.44 13.33
N SER A 683 -9.40 40.53 12.86
CA SER A 683 -9.22 40.18 11.47
C SER A 683 -8.97 38.69 11.36
N VAL A 684 -9.32 38.11 10.23
CA VAL A 684 -9.12 36.69 9.94
C VAL A 684 -8.68 36.56 8.49
N CYS A 685 -7.78 35.62 8.25
CA CYS A 685 -7.37 35.21 6.91
C CYS A 685 -7.47 33.69 6.78
N ALA A 686 -8.16 33.24 5.75
CA ALA A 686 -8.26 31.83 5.37
C ALA A 686 -7.38 31.55 4.14
N TYR A 687 -6.79 30.37 4.10
CA TYR A 687 -5.87 29.90 3.08
C TYR A 687 -6.45 28.64 2.42
N ASN A 688 -6.41 28.58 1.10
CA ASN A 688 -6.73 27.38 0.33
C ASN A 688 -5.47 26.82 -0.32
N LEU A 689 -5.18 25.56 -0.02
CA LEU A 689 -3.96 24.86 -0.42
C LEU A 689 -3.97 24.45 -1.90
N VAL A 690 -5.15 24.08 -2.42
CA VAL A 690 -5.31 23.54 -3.78
C VAL A 690 -5.07 24.61 -4.83
N ASN A 691 -5.58 25.81 -4.61
CA ASN A 691 -5.49 26.93 -5.55
C ASN A 691 -4.43 27.99 -5.16
N ASN A 692 -3.82 27.86 -3.98
CA ASN A 692 -2.85 28.80 -3.41
C ASN A 692 -3.38 30.21 -3.11
N GLN A 693 -4.68 30.36 -2.80
CA GLN A 693 -5.31 31.66 -2.54
C GLN A 693 -5.50 31.98 -1.06
N VAL A 694 -5.43 33.27 -0.73
CA VAL A 694 -5.74 33.81 0.60
C VAL A 694 -6.94 34.75 0.53
N PHE A 695 -7.85 34.60 1.49
CA PHE A 695 -8.99 35.48 1.68
C PHE A 695 -8.99 36.05 3.10
N CYS A 696 -9.07 37.36 3.22
CA CYS A 696 -9.03 38.05 4.51
C CYS A 696 -10.27 38.92 4.73
N TRP A 697 -10.67 39.10 5.98
CA TRP A 697 -11.72 40.03 6.40
C TRP A 697 -11.47 40.59 7.79
N GLY A 698 -12.24 41.61 8.14
CA GLY A 698 -12.19 42.30 9.42
C GLY A 698 -11.49 43.65 9.36
N ALA A 699 -10.82 44.01 10.46
CA ALA A 699 -10.09 45.25 10.58
C ALA A 699 -8.96 45.34 9.55
N ASN A 700 -8.78 46.52 8.96
CA ASN A 700 -7.74 46.78 7.96
C ASN A 700 -7.02 48.12 8.18
N ALA A 701 -7.09 48.69 9.38
CA ALA A 701 -6.50 50.00 9.67
C ALA A 701 -4.97 49.98 9.49
N GLU A 702 -4.36 48.80 9.67
CA GLU A 702 -2.92 48.60 9.54
C GLU A 702 -2.53 47.80 8.27
N GLY A 703 -3.46 47.61 7.34
CA GLY A 703 -3.21 46.80 6.13
C GLY A 703 -3.22 45.29 6.39
N GLN A 704 -3.78 44.86 7.53
CA GLN A 704 -3.92 43.48 8.01
C GLN A 704 -4.52 42.53 6.98
N LEU A 705 -5.29 43.03 6.01
CA LEU A 705 -5.97 42.19 5.03
C LEU A 705 -5.18 41.99 3.73
N GLY A 706 -4.03 42.63 3.53
CA GLY A 706 -3.21 42.38 2.33
C GLY A 706 -3.81 42.93 1.02
N LEU A 707 -4.83 43.80 1.07
CA LEU A 707 -5.60 44.26 -0.10
C LEU A 707 -5.00 45.47 -0.86
N GLY A 708 -3.76 45.83 -0.56
CA GLY A 708 -3.09 47.03 -1.08
C GLY A 708 -3.66 48.36 -0.61
N ASN A 709 -4.46 48.36 0.46
CA ASN A 709 -5.06 49.55 1.06
C ASN A 709 -5.24 49.42 2.58
N VAL A 710 -5.55 50.53 3.25
CA VAL A 710 -5.87 50.59 4.70
C VAL A 710 -7.31 51.08 4.94
N LEU A 711 -8.25 50.61 4.12
CA LEU A 711 -9.65 51.05 4.15
C LEU A 711 -10.40 50.62 5.43
N THR A 712 -11.64 51.09 5.55
CA THR A 712 -12.57 50.67 6.62
C THR A 712 -12.71 49.14 6.66
N PRO A 713 -13.05 48.56 7.84
CA PRO A 713 -13.16 47.12 8.01
C PRO A 713 -14.08 46.44 6.98
N TYR A 714 -13.66 45.28 6.49
CA TYR A 714 -14.46 44.44 5.59
C TYR A 714 -15.23 43.41 6.41
N ARG A 715 -16.55 43.39 6.27
CA ARG A 715 -17.42 42.49 7.05
C ARG A 715 -17.59 41.10 6.41
N THR A 716 -17.06 40.91 5.21
CA THR A 716 -17.08 39.65 4.47
C THR A 716 -15.73 39.43 3.80
N MET A 717 -15.46 38.17 3.44
CA MET A 717 -14.19 37.73 2.87
C MET A 717 -13.82 38.50 1.60
N GLN A 718 -12.56 38.94 1.53
CA GLN A 718 -11.95 39.59 0.37
C GLN A 718 -10.72 38.79 -0.09
N ASN A 719 -10.60 38.52 -1.38
CA ASN A 719 -9.41 37.89 -1.95
C ASN A 719 -8.23 38.87 -1.85
N THR A 720 -7.10 38.43 -1.30
CA THR A 720 -5.89 39.26 -1.18
C THR A 720 -5.25 39.57 -2.54
N GLY A 721 -5.48 38.71 -3.53
CA GLY A 721 -4.83 38.75 -4.83
C GLY A 721 -3.34 38.43 -4.75
N SER A 722 -2.63 38.81 -5.81
CA SER A 722 -1.20 38.52 -5.99
C SER A 722 -0.38 38.86 -4.74
N PRO A 723 0.51 37.96 -4.29
CA PRO A 723 1.05 36.78 -5.00
C PRO A 723 0.16 35.52 -4.93
N PHE A 724 -0.91 35.55 -4.14
CA PHE A 724 -1.81 34.41 -3.88
C PHE A 724 -2.98 34.37 -4.88
#